data_AF-A0A975MS89-F1
#
_entry.id   AF-A0A975MS89-F1
#
_cell.length_a   1.000
_cell.length_b   1.000
_cell.length_c   1.000
_cell.angle_alpha   90.00
_cell.angle_beta   90.00
_cell.angle_gamma   90.00
#
_symmetry.space_group_name_H-M   'P 1'
#
loop_
_entity.id
_entity.type
_entity.pdbx_description
1 polymer ?
#
loop_
_entity_poly.entity_id
_entity_poly.type
_entity_poly.pdbx_seq_one_letter_code
_entity_poly.pdbx_strand_id
1 'polypeptide(L)'
;MLVGLMLLGIETSVLADGFGPLPISLKGTPLPAVPGLLDGPDPIVVDKDSAIALGKALFWDTNVGSDGMACASCHYHAGADGRTKNQLAPGGKFSTLATAQTFTHTASNGVGGPNASLKQADFPFYQLADPLDPGSTINFQSDDVFGSSGTFAGKFLSVTPRDFSLSVQTGSNDTCNRAADPVFHVGAIGTRKVTPRNAPTVINAVFNFRNFWDGRANNIFNGSSPWGDRDPNAGIWVRTGATTIAKQRLTLINSSLASLAVSPPLNDSEMSCSQRTFKDLARKILNRAPLEQQIVHYQDSVLGALSLSSPGNLQPGLNTYYRALVMDAFNSKYWSYPLRDKFGAPATPGAMPYAQIEANFSMFFGLAIQLYESTLVSDDSPFDRSGRNAQGLPTDLSATELSGLDQFRNSNCAMCHIGPAFTSAAIAINAQLVKTHPEAFGSPDIIIKTSNNVVTRSLSNAGNTLIDTGFGSTGVTPIEADIGLAGVDDLGLPLSFSQQYLQYLAGNNAAVYDAVVKTIRPCDFQVALALNVPTAIPRFFTQADGVIPQAQSTIDCATPSYAYQPTAAATKTELAKTNSGKTLAVVSGVLKIPSLRNIELTGPYMHNGSMSTLDQVLEFYARGGNFETPAKNFGFIFEQADLATNAGNRAAIVAFLKTLTDERVRYEKAPFDHPQINITHGHPGDDIAVSKTNPLSAALGADQYLVIDAVGANGRATAVKAFDQTLPH
;
A
#
# COMPACT_ATOMS: atom_id res chain seq x y z
N MET A 1 41.76 -17.49 35.73
CA MET A 1 41.54 -18.85 36.26
C MET A 1 40.47 -19.47 35.39
N LEU A 2 40.86 -20.33 34.45
CA LEU A 2 39.97 -21.07 33.55
C LEU A 2 39.12 -22.05 34.37
N VAL A 3 37.83 -22.13 34.07
CA VAL A 3 37.04 -23.36 34.28
C VAL A 3 36.22 -23.58 33.03
N GLY A 4 36.60 -24.60 32.26
CA GLY A 4 35.88 -25.09 31.10
C GLY A 4 34.64 -25.86 31.50
N LEU A 5 33.56 -25.66 30.75
CA LEU A 5 32.36 -26.49 30.82
C LEU A 5 32.45 -27.55 29.71
N MET A 6 32.31 -28.81 30.12
CA MET A 6 32.37 -30.01 29.29
C MET A 6 31.31 -29.99 28.18
N LEU A 7 31.74 -30.25 26.95
CA LEU A 7 30.88 -30.73 25.87
C LEU A 7 30.45 -32.17 26.21
N LEU A 8 29.15 -32.36 26.43
CA LEU A 8 28.47 -33.65 26.29
C LEU A 8 27.66 -33.61 25.00
N GLY A 9 27.89 -34.61 24.15
CA GLY A 9 27.35 -34.71 22.80
C GLY A 9 25.83 -34.63 22.78
N ILE A 10 25.33 -33.58 22.13
CA ILE A 10 23.98 -33.52 21.60
C ILE A 10 24.05 -34.19 20.23
N GLU A 11 23.25 -35.22 20.04
CA GLU A 11 23.01 -35.84 18.74
C GLU A 11 22.69 -34.75 17.70
N THR A 12 23.35 -34.83 16.55
CA THR A 12 23.29 -33.85 15.44
C THR A 12 21.96 -33.85 14.68
N SER A 13 20.83 -34.09 15.35
CA SER A 13 19.51 -34.27 14.73
C SER A 13 18.51 -33.13 15.01
N VAL A 14 18.89 -32.08 15.76
CA VAL A 14 17.99 -30.95 16.10
C VAL A 14 18.42 -29.61 15.46
N LEU A 15 19.47 -29.59 14.64
CA LEU A 15 19.88 -28.39 13.87
C LEU A 15 19.28 -28.34 12.45
N ALA A 16 18.34 -29.23 12.13
CA ALA A 16 17.74 -29.33 10.79
C ALA A 16 16.45 -28.52 10.60
N ASP A 17 15.86 -27.99 11.68
CA ASP A 17 14.70 -27.09 11.58
C ASP A 17 15.21 -25.64 11.51
N GLY A 18 15.17 -25.03 10.32
CA GLY A 18 15.52 -23.62 10.13
C GLY A 18 14.83 -22.71 11.15
N PHE A 19 15.56 -21.73 11.68
CA PHE A 19 15.24 -20.96 12.90
C PHE A 19 13.97 -20.08 12.82
N GLY A 20 13.23 -20.07 11.69
CA GLY A 20 12.11 -19.15 11.46
C GLY A 20 10.86 -19.82 10.87
N PRO A 21 9.74 -19.07 10.82
CA PRO A 21 8.47 -19.53 10.24
C PRO A 21 8.64 -20.14 8.86
N LEU A 22 7.82 -21.14 8.55
CA LEU A 22 7.83 -21.78 7.24
C LEU A 22 6.73 -21.18 6.34
N PRO A 23 7.05 -20.34 5.35
CA PRO A 23 6.03 -19.81 4.46
C PRO A 23 5.20 -20.92 3.78
N ILE A 24 3.92 -20.67 3.59
CA ILE A 24 2.96 -21.62 2.99
C ILE A 24 2.33 -21.07 1.72
N SER A 25 1.73 -21.94 0.90
CA SER A 25 1.06 -21.55 -0.34
C SER A 25 -0.10 -20.59 -0.08
N LEU A 26 -0.28 -19.60 -0.95
CA LEU A 26 -1.47 -18.72 -0.91
C LEU A 26 -2.68 -19.39 -1.56
N LYS A 27 -2.47 -20.42 -2.37
CA LYS A 27 -3.52 -21.12 -3.09
C LYS A 27 -4.61 -21.61 -2.14
N GLY A 28 -5.86 -21.22 -2.42
CA GLY A 28 -7.02 -21.60 -1.61
C GLY A 28 -7.17 -20.81 -0.30
N THR A 29 -6.33 -19.81 -0.03
CA THR A 29 -6.51 -18.90 1.11
C THR A 29 -7.76 -18.04 0.88
N PRO A 30 -8.73 -18.02 1.81
CA PRO A 30 -9.93 -17.21 1.65
C PRO A 30 -9.61 -15.71 1.74
N LEU A 31 -10.35 -14.90 0.98
CA LEU A 31 -10.33 -13.46 1.14
C LEU A 31 -10.96 -13.04 2.48
N PRO A 32 -10.51 -11.94 3.11
CA PRO A 32 -11.17 -11.40 4.28
C PRO A 32 -12.63 -11.05 3.98
N ALA A 33 -13.56 -11.56 4.78
CA ALA A 33 -15.00 -11.33 4.55
C ALA A 33 -15.40 -9.88 4.83
N VAL A 34 -16.35 -9.36 4.06
CA VAL A 34 -16.96 -8.02 4.24
C VAL A 34 -18.48 -8.18 4.43
N PRO A 35 -18.96 -8.41 5.66
CA PRO A 35 -20.37 -8.63 5.92
C PRO A 35 -21.26 -7.45 5.48
N GLY A 36 -22.38 -7.77 4.85
CA GLY A 36 -23.37 -6.81 4.33
C GLY A 36 -23.04 -6.21 2.97
N LEU A 37 -21.86 -6.50 2.40
CA LEU A 37 -21.49 -5.99 1.08
C LEU A 37 -22.26 -6.73 -0.03
N LEU A 38 -22.17 -8.06 -0.02
CA LEU A 38 -22.76 -8.97 -1.03
C LEU A 38 -23.84 -9.89 -0.44
N ASP A 39 -23.95 -9.95 0.89
CA ASP A 39 -24.78 -10.88 1.63
C ASP A 39 -25.85 -10.16 2.48
N GLY A 40 -26.80 -10.95 3.00
CA GLY A 40 -27.93 -10.45 3.78
C GLY A 40 -29.16 -10.09 2.94
N PRO A 41 -30.27 -9.68 3.59
CA PRO A 41 -31.54 -9.40 2.92
C PRO A 41 -31.58 -8.08 2.14
N ASP A 42 -30.61 -7.19 2.36
CA ASP A 42 -30.55 -5.86 1.77
C ASP A 42 -29.10 -5.44 1.48
N PRO A 43 -28.39 -6.20 0.61
CA PRO A 43 -26.97 -6.01 0.34
C PRO A 43 -26.70 -4.66 -0.36
N ILE A 44 -25.47 -4.16 -0.21
CA ILE A 44 -25.05 -2.92 -0.86
C ILE A 44 -24.86 -3.12 -2.36
N VAL A 45 -24.16 -4.19 -2.72
CA VAL A 45 -23.90 -4.62 -4.09
C VAL A 45 -24.87 -5.76 -4.41
N VAL A 46 -25.71 -5.55 -5.41
CA VAL A 46 -26.75 -6.51 -5.85
C VAL A 46 -26.30 -7.34 -7.04
N ASP A 47 -25.30 -6.85 -7.79
CA ASP A 47 -24.63 -7.59 -8.86
C ASP A 47 -23.11 -7.40 -8.72
N LYS A 48 -22.44 -8.48 -8.32
CA LYS A 48 -21.00 -8.52 -8.09
C LYS A 48 -20.21 -8.34 -9.40
N ASP A 49 -20.66 -8.95 -10.49
CA ASP A 49 -19.91 -8.96 -11.75
C ASP A 49 -19.98 -7.58 -12.40
N SER A 50 -21.14 -6.93 -12.34
CA SER A 50 -21.30 -5.52 -12.74
C SER A 50 -20.42 -4.59 -11.90
N ALA A 51 -20.29 -4.84 -10.59
CA ALA A 51 -19.41 -4.06 -9.72
C ALA A 51 -17.91 -4.26 -10.04
N ILE A 52 -17.50 -5.49 -10.37
CA ILE A 52 -16.12 -5.79 -10.81
C ILE A 52 -15.83 -5.13 -12.16
N ALA A 53 -16.77 -5.19 -13.12
CA ALA A 53 -16.64 -4.53 -14.40
C ALA A 53 -16.52 -3.00 -14.24
N LEU A 54 -17.36 -2.41 -13.38
CA LEU A 54 -17.24 -0.99 -13.01
C LEU A 54 -15.87 -0.68 -12.41
N GLY A 55 -15.38 -1.51 -11.49
CA GLY A 55 -14.09 -1.35 -10.83
C GLY A 55 -12.93 -1.40 -11.82
N LYS A 56 -12.87 -2.43 -12.66
CA LYS A 56 -11.83 -2.55 -13.69
C LYS A 56 -11.87 -1.37 -14.65
N ALA A 57 -13.05 -0.94 -15.11
CA ALA A 57 -13.16 0.21 -15.98
C ALA A 57 -12.64 1.50 -15.30
N LEU A 58 -13.08 1.80 -14.08
CA LEU A 58 -12.64 2.98 -13.33
C LEU A 58 -11.13 2.98 -13.02
N PHE A 59 -10.55 1.81 -12.73
CA PHE A 59 -9.13 1.69 -12.41
C PHE A 59 -8.24 2.09 -13.60
N TRP A 60 -8.66 1.73 -14.82
CA TRP A 60 -7.91 1.93 -16.06
C TRP A 60 -8.29 3.21 -16.83
N ASP A 61 -9.37 3.89 -16.44
CA ASP A 61 -9.89 5.03 -17.19
C ASP A 61 -9.19 6.37 -16.86
N THR A 62 -8.40 6.89 -17.80
CA THR A 62 -7.72 8.19 -17.76
C THR A 62 -8.67 9.39 -17.63
N ASN A 63 -9.98 9.21 -17.87
CA ASN A 63 -10.98 10.24 -17.62
C ASN A 63 -11.32 10.38 -16.12
N VAL A 64 -10.95 9.41 -15.28
CA VAL A 64 -11.14 9.51 -13.82
C VAL A 64 -10.28 10.65 -13.26
N GLY A 65 -9.00 10.70 -13.60
CA GLY A 65 -8.12 11.79 -13.20
C GLY A 65 -8.29 13.05 -14.06
N SER A 66 -7.70 14.13 -13.59
CA SER A 66 -7.29 15.27 -14.41
C SER A 66 -6.05 14.88 -15.22
N ASP A 67 -5.80 15.60 -16.33
CA ASP A 67 -4.59 15.43 -17.17
C ASP A 67 -4.33 14.03 -17.71
N GLY A 68 -5.38 13.22 -17.86
CA GLY A 68 -5.29 11.87 -18.40
C GLY A 68 -4.72 10.84 -17.42
N MET A 69 -4.80 11.07 -16.12
CA MET A 69 -4.34 10.13 -15.10
C MET A 69 -5.41 9.10 -14.74
N ALA A 70 -4.99 7.85 -14.53
CA ALA A 70 -5.80 6.75 -13.98
C ALA A 70 -5.07 6.10 -12.79
N CYS A 71 -5.74 5.25 -12.01
CA CYS A 71 -5.06 4.43 -11.00
C CYS A 71 -3.98 3.56 -11.68
N ALA A 72 -4.32 2.96 -12.83
CA ALA A 72 -3.41 2.15 -13.62
C ALA A 72 -2.17 2.90 -14.11
N SER A 73 -2.18 4.24 -14.22
CA SER A 73 -1.00 5.00 -14.64
C SER A 73 0.21 4.81 -13.71
N CYS A 74 -0.03 4.49 -12.43
CA CYS A 74 0.99 4.21 -11.42
C CYS A 74 1.09 2.71 -11.07
N HIS A 75 0.24 1.86 -11.66
CA HIS A 75 0.06 0.47 -11.26
C HIS A 75 -0.05 -0.51 -12.46
N TYR A 76 0.41 -0.11 -13.65
CA TYR A 76 0.27 -0.90 -14.88
C TYR A 76 1.23 -2.09 -14.96
N HIS A 77 2.36 -2.06 -14.24
CA HIS A 77 3.43 -3.05 -14.38
C HIS A 77 3.43 -3.99 -13.18
N ALA A 78 2.83 -5.18 -13.29
CA ALA A 78 2.63 -6.11 -12.17
C ALA A 78 1.99 -5.43 -10.93
N GLY A 79 1.12 -4.44 -11.16
CA GLY A 79 0.50 -3.64 -10.12
C GLY A 79 1.33 -2.48 -9.58
N ALA A 80 2.56 -2.24 -10.07
CA ALA A 80 3.49 -1.19 -9.65
C ALA A 80 3.85 -0.24 -10.82
N ASP A 81 4.77 0.69 -10.58
CA ASP A 81 5.25 1.66 -11.58
C ASP A 81 6.68 1.35 -12.03
N GLY A 82 6.83 0.87 -13.27
CA GLY A 82 8.13 0.56 -13.87
C GLY A 82 8.73 1.67 -14.73
N ARG A 83 8.17 2.89 -14.72
CA ARG A 83 8.69 4.01 -15.53
C ARG A 83 10.08 4.42 -15.06
N THR A 84 10.97 4.86 -15.93
CA THR A 84 12.34 5.29 -15.58
C THR A 84 12.59 6.80 -15.74
N LYS A 85 11.62 7.53 -16.29
CA LYS A 85 11.72 8.97 -16.59
C LYS A 85 10.67 9.76 -15.85
N ASN A 86 11.04 10.93 -15.34
CA ASN A 86 10.19 11.81 -14.55
C ASN A 86 9.64 11.13 -13.28
N GLN A 87 10.47 10.36 -12.57
CA GLN A 87 10.06 9.61 -11.38
C GLN A 87 10.70 10.13 -10.08
N LEU A 88 11.40 11.27 -10.08
CA LEU A 88 11.97 11.84 -8.86
C LEU A 88 11.03 12.87 -8.22
N ALA A 89 10.89 12.80 -6.91
CA ALA A 89 10.32 13.84 -6.05
C ALA A 89 11.37 14.23 -5.00
N PRO A 90 11.58 15.53 -4.70
CA PRO A 90 12.51 15.91 -3.65
C PRO A 90 11.85 15.69 -2.29
N GLY A 91 12.54 14.97 -1.40
CA GLY A 91 12.04 14.60 -0.08
C GLY A 91 10.87 13.61 -0.07
N GLY A 92 10.75 12.89 1.05
CA GLY A 92 9.65 11.96 1.30
C GLY A 92 8.40 12.62 1.84
N LYS A 93 7.35 11.81 2.04
CA LYS A 93 6.08 12.29 2.55
C LYS A 93 6.24 12.82 3.98
N PHE A 94 5.80 14.06 4.21
CA PHE A 94 5.98 14.78 5.48
C PHE A 94 7.45 15.06 5.84
N SER A 95 8.34 15.12 4.85
CA SER A 95 9.73 15.43 5.13
C SER A 95 9.88 16.80 5.78
N THR A 96 10.75 16.87 6.79
CA THR A 96 11.17 18.11 7.45
C THR A 96 12.60 18.51 7.09
N LEU A 97 13.21 17.83 6.12
CA LEU A 97 14.54 18.16 5.63
C LEU A 97 14.51 19.50 4.90
N ALA A 98 15.54 20.32 5.07
CA ALA A 98 15.66 21.60 4.37
C ALA A 98 15.73 21.43 2.84
N THR A 99 16.18 20.25 2.39
CA THR A 99 16.33 19.85 0.99
C THR A 99 15.07 19.25 0.38
N ALA A 100 13.99 19.07 1.14
CA ALA A 100 12.76 18.41 0.69
C ALA A 100 11.98 19.14 -0.42
N GLN A 101 12.51 20.24 -0.97
CA GLN A 101 11.93 21.01 -2.08
C GLN A 101 12.97 21.25 -3.20
N THR A 102 14.15 20.64 -3.09
CA THR A 102 15.25 20.79 -4.05
C THR A 102 15.77 19.42 -4.45
N PHE A 103 15.88 19.18 -5.75
CA PHE A 103 16.37 17.90 -6.25
C PHE A 103 17.88 17.75 -6.04
N THR A 104 18.28 16.51 -5.77
CA THR A 104 19.69 16.16 -5.63
C THR A 104 20.25 15.67 -6.97
N HIS A 105 21.52 15.97 -7.23
CA HIS A 105 22.23 15.38 -8.36
C HIS A 105 22.18 13.85 -8.27
N THR A 106 22.04 13.18 -9.41
CA THR A 106 22.07 11.71 -9.46
C THR A 106 23.49 11.18 -9.26
N ALA A 107 23.65 9.91 -8.84
CA ALA A 107 24.97 9.32 -8.61
C ALA A 107 25.83 9.25 -9.88
N SER A 108 25.22 9.18 -11.06
CA SER A 108 25.94 9.28 -12.35
C SER A 108 26.32 10.72 -12.76
N ASN A 109 26.21 11.68 -11.84
CA ASN A 109 26.45 13.12 -12.03
C ASN A 109 25.46 13.82 -12.97
N GLY A 110 24.29 13.23 -13.24
CA GLY A 110 23.16 13.93 -13.85
C GLY A 110 22.65 15.05 -12.94
N VAL A 111 22.01 16.08 -13.53
CA VAL A 111 21.45 17.20 -12.77
C VAL A 111 20.36 16.73 -11.81
N GLY A 112 19.61 15.70 -12.20
CA GLY A 112 18.45 15.25 -11.44
C GLY A 112 17.28 16.20 -11.68
N GLY A 113 16.16 15.98 -11.01
CA GLY A 113 15.00 16.85 -11.16
C GLY A 113 13.86 16.31 -11.99
N PRO A 114 12.87 17.18 -12.28
CA PRO A 114 11.74 16.80 -13.08
C PRO A 114 12.23 16.36 -14.46
N ASN A 115 11.59 15.35 -15.04
CA ASN A 115 11.96 14.78 -16.34
C ASN A 115 13.31 14.04 -16.42
N ALA A 116 14.05 13.92 -15.31
CA ALA A 116 15.28 13.13 -15.26
C ALA A 116 15.02 11.68 -15.71
N SER A 117 15.96 11.13 -16.49
CA SER A 117 15.93 9.75 -16.97
C SER A 117 16.95 8.93 -16.19
N LEU A 118 16.47 8.16 -15.23
CA LEU A 118 17.32 7.41 -14.30
C LEU A 118 17.97 6.21 -14.99
N LYS A 119 19.22 5.96 -14.62
CA LYS A 119 20.05 4.85 -15.10
C LYS A 119 20.33 3.87 -13.99
N GLN A 120 20.84 2.70 -14.35
CA GLN A 120 21.26 1.70 -13.36
C GLN A 120 22.31 2.26 -12.37
N ALA A 121 23.24 3.08 -12.85
CA ALA A 121 24.29 3.69 -12.03
C ALA A 121 23.77 4.73 -11.00
N ASP A 122 22.53 5.19 -11.13
CA ASP A 122 21.92 6.13 -10.17
C ASP A 122 21.42 5.45 -8.89
N PHE A 123 21.42 4.11 -8.86
CA PHE A 123 20.98 3.31 -7.73
C PHE A 123 22.15 2.56 -7.05
N PRO A 124 22.10 2.36 -5.73
CA PRO A 124 21.06 2.85 -4.81
C PRO A 124 21.20 4.34 -4.50
N PHE A 125 20.17 4.96 -3.91
CA PHE A 125 20.23 6.37 -3.46
C PHE A 125 21.08 6.58 -2.19
N TYR A 126 21.63 5.51 -1.63
CA TYR A 126 22.61 5.55 -0.54
C TYR A 126 23.72 4.54 -0.87
N GLN A 127 24.87 5.04 -1.32
CA GLN A 127 25.99 4.24 -1.81
C GLN A 127 27.17 4.33 -0.86
N LEU A 128 27.67 3.16 -0.48
CA LEU A 128 28.86 2.99 0.32
C LEU A 128 30.02 2.53 -0.58
N ALA A 129 31.26 2.81 -0.17
CA ALA A 129 32.47 2.35 -0.84
C ALA A 129 32.56 0.81 -0.84
N ASP A 130 32.14 0.18 0.26
CA ASP A 130 31.79 -1.23 0.31
C ASP A 130 30.30 -1.34 0.69
N PRO A 131 29.42 -1.83 -0.21
CA PRO A 131 27.99 -1.92 0.05
C PRO A 131 27.61 -2.86 1.20
N LEU A 132 28.56 -3.68 1.69
CA LEU A 132 28.33 -4.67 2.74
C LEU A 132 28.93 -4.27 4.09
N ASP A 133 29.78 -3.24 4.13
CA ASP A 133 30.38 -2.71 5.36
C ASP A 133 29.70 -1.37 5.75
N PRO A 134 28.88 -1.33 6.81
CA PRO A 134 28.22 -0.11 7.26
C PRO A 134 29.21 0.95 7.79
N GLY A 135 30.46 0.58 8.09
CA GLY A 135 31.52 1.51 8.48
C GLY A 135 32.28 2.13 7.32
N SER A 136 31.99 1.72 6.07
CA SER A 136 32.71 2.22 4.90
C SER A 136 32.28 3.64 4.50
N THR A 137 33.07 4.29 3.65
CA THR A 137 32.84 5.69 3.25
C THR A 137 31.57 5.81 2.41
N ILE A 138 30.77 6.86 2.65
CA ILE A 138 29.60 7.18 1.81
C ILE A 138 30.10 7.84 0.51
N ASN A 139 29.84 7.18 -0.62
CA ASN A 139 30.16 7.68 -1.96
C ASN A 139 29.06 8.60 -2.50
N PHE A 140 27.80 8.30 -2.19
CA PHE A 140 26.64 9.04 -2.67
C PHE A 140 25.46 8.90 -1.70
N GLN A 141 24.71 9.98 -1.52
CA GLN A 141 23.45 9.97 -0.79
C GLN A 141 22.49 10.98 -1.41
N SER A 142 21.23 10.59 -1.55
CA SER A 142 20.12 11.47 -1.93
C SER A 142 18.94 11.27 -0.98
N ASP A 143 18.23 12.36 -0.69
CA ASP A 143 16.93 12.35 -0.01
C ASP A 143 15.74 12.37 -0.99
N ASP A 144 16.02 12.38 -2.30
CA ASP A 144 15.00 12.25 -3.32
C ASP A 144 14.33 10.88 -3.23
N VAL A 145 13.07 10.85 -3.64
CA VAL A 145 12.23 9.67 -3.68
C VAL A 145 11.92 9.33 -5.12
N PHE A 146 12.06 8.04 -5.45
CA PHE A 146 11.46 7.51 -6.66
C PHE A 146 9.97 7.26 -6.41
N GLY A 147 9.12 7.99 -7.12
CA GLY A 147 7.67 7.91 -7.07
C GLY A 147 7.06 7.94 -8.46
N SER A 148 5.74 7.98 -8.52
CA SER A 148 4.98 7.98 -9.77
C SER A 148 4.66 9.39 -10.23
N SER A 149 4.92 9.70 -11.50
CA SER A 149 4.46 10.97 -12.07
C SER A 149 2.94 11.01 -12.23
N GLY A 150 2.33 12.05 -11.69
CA GLY A 150 0.90 12.31 -11.72
C GLY A 150 0.51 13.53 -12.55
N THR A 151 -0.30 14.42 -11.98
CA THR A 151 -0.85 15.60 -12.67
C THR A 151 0.09 16.81 -12.67
N PHE A 152 -0.22 17.79 -13.52
CA PHE A 152 0.39 19.13 -13.38
C PHE A 152 -0.22 19.86 -12.19
N ALA A 153 0.52 20.82 -11.63
CA ALA A 153 -0.04 21.74 -10.65
C ALA A 153 -1.23 22.51 -11.22
N GLY A 154 -2.24 22.71 -10.38
CA GLY A 154 -3.39 23.51 -10.74
C GLY A 154 -4.53 23.44 -9.74
N LYS A 155 -5.44 24.42 -9.85
CA LYS A 155 -6.66 24.49 -9.05
C LYS A 155 -7.86 24.11 -9.91
N PHE A 156 -8.66 23.16 -9.46
CA PHE A 156 -9.90 22.77 -10.13
C PHE A 156 -10.87 23.97 -10.18
N LEU A 157 -11.48 24.20 -11.35
CA LEU A 157 -12.46 25.27 -11.55
C LEU A 157 -13.86 24.69 -11.80
N SER A 158 -13.97 23.78 -12.77
CA SER A 158 -15.25 23.17 -13.15
C SER A 158 -15.03 21.94 -14.01
N VAL A 159 -16.10 21.18 -14.23
CA VAL A 159 -16.18 20.20 -15.31
C VAL A 159 -16.83 20.87 -16.51
N THR A 160 -16.18 20.88 -17.67
CA THR A 160 -16.79 21.38 -18.91
C THR A 160 -17.99 20.49 -19.27
N PRO A 161 -19.18 21.05 -19.57
CA PRO A 161 -20.29 20.25 -20.05
C PRO A 161 -19.92 19.57 -21.37
N ARG A 162 -20.37 18.32 -21.56
CA ARG A 162 -20.29 17.66 -22.87
C ARG A 162 -21.07 18.48 -23.89
N ASP A 163 -20.39 18.97 -24.92
CA ASP A 163 -21.04 19.60 -26.06
C ASP A 163 -21.56 18.51 -27.01
N PHE A 164 -22.88 18.39 -27.10
CA PHE A 164 -23.53 17.42 -27.99
C PHE A 164 -23.68 17.94 -29.43
N SER A 165 -23.26 19.18 -29.72
CA SER A 165 -23.39 19.82 -31.03
C SER A 165 -22.12 19.70 -31.91
N LEU A 166 -20.99 19.26 -31.35
CA LEU A 166 -19.74 19.07 -32.08
C LEU A 166 -19.55 17.60 -32.51
N SER A 167 -19.17 17.38 -33.78
CA SER A 167 -18.87 16.06 -34.34
C SER A 167 -17.57 15.44 -33.80
N VAL A 168 -16.72 16.26 -33.18
CA VAL A 168 -15.57 15.83 -32.38
C VAL A 168 -16.09 15.64 -30.96
N GLN A 169 -16.03 14.41 -30.44
CA GLN A 169 -16.41 14.09 -29.06
C GLN A 169 -15.51 14.83 -28.05
N THR A 170 -15.78 16.11 -27.79
CA THR A 170 -15.16 16.81 -26.66
C THR A 170 -15.85 16.34 -25.40
N GLY A 171 -15.35 15.25 -24.80
CA GLY A 171 -15.87 14.72 -23.54
C GLY A 171 -15.78 15.76 -22.42
N SER A 172 -16.61 15.60 -21.38
CA SER A 172 -16.57 16.46 -20.18
C SER A 172 -15.19 16.39 -19.52
N ASN A 173 -14.41 17.47 -19.54
CA ASN A 173 -13.05 17.50 -18.99
C ASN A 173 -12.95 18.42 -17.78
N ASP A 174 -11.95 18.18 -16.93
CA ASP A 174 -11.68 19.10 -15.82
C ASP A 174 -11.03 20.36 -16.39
N THR A 175 -11.61 21.52 -16.09
CA THR A 175 -11.00 22.82 -16.32
C THR A 175 -10.25 23.21 -15.07
N CYS A 176 -8.95 23.50 -15.18
CA CYS A 176 -8.12 23.90 -14.05
C CYS A 176 -7.34 25.17 -14.36
N ASN A 177 -7.14 25.99 -13.34
CA ASN A 177 -6.20 27.10 -13.40
C ASN A 177 -4.77 26.54 -13.32
N ARG A 178 -3.97 26.71 -14.37
CA ARG A 178 -2.62 26.13 -14.51
C ARG A 178 -1.54 27.17 -14.25
N ALA A 179 -0.51 26.75 -13.52
CA ALA A 179 0.73 27.48 -13.34
C ALA A 179 1.88 26.48 -13.25
N ALA A 180 3.11 26.95 -13.48
CA ALA A 180 4.30 26.18 -13.13
C ALA A 180 4.33 25.92 -11.62
N ASP A 181 4.64 24.69 -11.25
CA ASP A 181 4.82 24.33 -9.85
C ASP A 181 6.15 24.91 -9.32
N PRO A 182 6.24 25.35 -8.05
CA PRO A 182 7.49 25.87 -7.49
C PRO A 182 8.63 24.85 -7.39
N VAL A 183 8.33 23.55 -7.41
CA VAL A 183 9.30 22.45 -7.35
C VAL A 183 9.37 21.75 -8.70
N PHE A 184 8.22 21.37 -9.25
CA PHE A 184 8.14 20.60 -10.48
C PHE A 184 8.09 21.51 -11.72
N HIS A 185 9.25 22.08 -12.07
CA HIS A 185 9.40 22.92 -13.24
C HIS A 185 10.82 22.85 -13.84
N VAL A 186 10.93 23.25 -15.11
CA VAL A 186 12.20 23.49 -15.81
C VAL A 186 12.17 24.93 -16.33
N GLY A 187 13.03 25.79 -15.78
CA GLY A 187 12.97 27.23 -16.04
C GLY A 187 11.60 27.80 -15.63
N ALA A 188 10.88 28.44 -16.55
CA ALA A 188 9.54 28.98 -16.28
C ALA A 188 8.39 28.01 -16.63
N ILE A 189 8.70 26.78 -17.06
CA ILE A 189 7.73 25.82 -17.59
C ILE A 189 7.45 24.72 -16.56
N GLY A 190 6.19 24.55 -16.17
CA GLY A 190 5.76 23.52 -15.24
C GLY A 190 5.82 22.11 -15.84
N THR A 191 6.25 21.15 -15.04
CA THR A 191 6.24 19.72 -15.37
C THR A 191 5.20 19.00 -14.52
N ARG A 192 5.00 17.70 -14.78
CA ARG A 192 4.13 16.87 -13.92
C ARG A 192 4.79 16.68 -12.56
N LYS A 193 3.96 16.69 -11.51
CA LYS A 193 4.38 16.38 -10.15
C LYS A 193 4.64 14.88 -10.01
N VAL A 194 5.45 14.50 -9.03
CA VAL A 194 5.78 13.12 -8.70
C VAL A 194 5.40 12.84 -7.26
N THR A 195 4.88 11.64 -6.98
CA THR A 195 4.48 11.25 -5.63
C THR A 195 5.68 11.16 -4.68
N PRO A 196 5.53 11.53 -3.40
CA PRO A 196 6.64 11.53 -2.44
C PRO A 196 6.91 10.14 -1.83
N ARG A 197 6.44 9.08 -2.50
CA ARG A 197 6.65 7.65 -2.19
C ARG A 197 6.55 6.83 -3.47
N ASN A 198 7.26 5.71 -3.49
CA ASN A 198 7.16 4.69 -4.50
C ASN A 198 5.79 3.99 -4.46
N ALA A 199 5.20 3.72 -5.62
CA ALA A 199 3.91 3.04 -5.74
C ALA A 199 4.08 1.52 -5.49
N PRO A 200 3.47 0.95 -4.44
CA PRO A 200 3.54 -0.50 -4.21
C PRO A 200 2.62 -1.26 -5.18
N THR A 201 2.81 -2.57 -5.30
CA THR A 201 1.88 -3.41 -6.06
C THR A 201 0.47 -3.42 -5.46
N VAL A 202 -0.56 -3.35 -6.32
CA VAL A 202 -1.98 -3.58 -5.94
C VAL A 202 -2.36 -5.06 -5.90
N ILE A 203 -1.54 -5.95 -6.47
CA ILE A 203 -1.79 -7.39 -6.47
C ILE A 203 -1.68 -7.92 -5.05
N ASN A 204 -2.63 -8.77 -4.63
CA ASN A 204 -2.78 -9.27 -3.26
C ASN A 204 -3.04 -8.19 -2.19
N ALA A 205 -3.28 -6.93 -2.55
CA ALA A 205 -3.51 -5.85 -1.57
C ALA A 205 -4.79 -6.04 -0.73
N VAL A 206 -5.72 -6.88 -1.21
CA VAL A 206 -6.93 -7.30 -0.48
C VAL A 206 -6.64 -7.94 0.88
N PHE A 207 -5.45 -8.50 1.05
CA PHE A 207 -5.05 -9.11 2.32
C PHE A 207 -4.56 -8.10 3.36
N ASN A 208 -4.18 -6.88 2.95
CA ASN A 208 -3.66 -5.87 3.89
C ASN A 208 -4.77 -5.35 4.81
N PHE A 209 -4.53 -5.37 6.13
CA PHE A 209 -5.45 -4.79 7.10
C PHE A 209 -5.60 -3.27 6.94
N ARG A 210 -4.49 -2.56 6.66
CA ARG A 210 -4.49 -1.14 6.26
C ARG A 210 -3.64 -0.97 5.02
N ASN A 211 -4.05 -0.06 4.13
CA ASN A 211 -3.35 0.21 2.89
C ASN A 211 -2.61 1.56 2.90
N PHE A 212 -1.77 1.78 1.88
CA PHE A 212 -0.63 2.71 1.85
C PHE A 212 0.52 2.35 2.79
N TRP A 213 1.71 2.92 2.52
CA TRP A 213 2.91 2.72 3.33
C TRP A 213 2.76 3.18 4.79
N ASP A 214 2.01 4.23 5.06
CA ASP A 214 1.72 4.78 6.40
C ASP A 214 0.43 4.22 7.03
N GLY A 215 -0.25 3.28 6.36
CA GLY A 215 -1.48 2.68 6.86
C GLY A 215 -2.67 3.64 6.92
N ARG A 216 -2.62 4.77 6.22
CA ARG A 216 -3.62 5.83 6.33
C ARG A 216 -5.00 5.43 5.78
N ALA A 217 -5.06 4.46 4.86
CA ALA A 217 -6.32 3.88 4.40
C ALA A 217 -6.82 2.86 5.43
N ASN A 218 -7.90 3.23 6.12
CA ASN A 218 -8.44 2.51 7.26
C ASN A 218 -9.10 1.18 6.85
N ASN A 219 -9.00 0.15 7.72
CA ASN A 219 -9.69 -1.13 7.53
C ASN A 219 -11.22 -1.00 7.45
N ILE A 220 -11.77 0.03 8.07
CA ILE A 220 -13.20 0.35 8.04
C ILE A 220 -13.46 1.38 6.95
N PHE A 221 -14.23 1.01 5.93
CA PHE A 221 -14.71 1.97 4.95
C PHE A 221 -16.03 2.59 5.41
N ASN A 222 -16.06 3.93 5.43
CA ASN A 222 -17.18 4.72 5.95
C ASN A 222 -18.16 5.20 4.87
N GLY A 223 -17.86 4.89 3.60
CA GLY A 223 -18.66 5.23 2.42
C GLY A 223 -18.19 6.48 1.67
N SER A 224 -17.34 7.34 2.24
CA SER A 224 -17.00 8.60 1.57
C SER A 224 -15.57 9.14 1.77
N SER A 225 -14.79 8.60 2.70
CA SER A 225 -13.41 9.05 2.96
C SER A 225 -12.50 7.89 3.39
N PRO A 226 -11.16 8.03 3.30
CA PRO A 226 -10.23 6.95 3.62
C PRO A 226 -10.06 6.70 5.13
N TRP A 227 -10.65 7.55 5.97
CA TRP A 227 -10.27 7.73 7.37
C TRP A 227 -10.97 6.78 8.35
N GLY A 228 -11.92 5.97 7.88
CA GLY A 228 -12.73 5.13 8.76
C GLY A 228 -13.40 5.96 9.85
N ASP A 229 -13.33 5.51 11.10
CA ASP A 229 -13.99 6.12 12.29
C ASP A 229 -13.46 7.49 12.69
N ARG A 230 -12.31 7.89 12.15
CA ARG A 230 -11.71 9.20 12.41
C ARG A 230 -12.48 10.35 11.76
N ASP A 231 -13.20 10.10 10.66
CA ASP A 231 -14.03 11.10 10.01
C ASP A 231 -15.49 11.02 10.50
N PRO A 232 -15.93 11.90 11.41
CA PRO A 232 -17.30 11.90 11.92
C PRO A 232 -18.33 12.40 10.89
N ASN A 233 -17.88 13.09 9.83
CA ASN A 233 -18.74 13.67 8.82
C ASN A 233 -18.97 12.73 7.64
N ALA A 234 -18.23 11.63 7.56
CA ALA A 234 -18.37 10.65 6.50
C ALA A 234 -19.75 9.97 6.49
N GLY A 235 -20.14 9.53 5.30
CA GLY A 235 -21.36 8.79 5.07
C GLY A 235 -21.96 9.08 3.71
N ILE A 236 -23.01 8.32 3.40
CA ILE A 236 -23.73 8.29 2.14
C ILE A 236 -25.19 8.68 2.35
N TRP A 237 -25.87 9.05 1.29
CA TRP A 237 -27.29 9.36 1.31
C TRP A 237 -28.11 8.13 0.93
N VAL A 238 -29.04 7.72 1.78
CA VAL A 238 -29.87 6.52 1.61
C VAL A 238 -31.32 6.94 1.49
N ARG A 239 -31.95 6.56 0.39
CA ARG A 239 -33.38 6.77 0.17
C ARG A 239 -34.16 5.88 1.13
N THR A 240 -34.96 6.49 2.00
CA THR A 240 -35.77 5.79 3.01
C THR A 240 -37.26 5.75 2.65
N GLY A 241 -37.66 6.44 1.59
CA GLY A 241 -39.04 6.50 1.11
C GLY A 241 -39.14 7.18 -0.25
N ALA A 242 -40.36 7.51 -0.68
CA ALA A 242 -40.59 8.09 -2.01
C ALA A 242 -39.85 9.43 -2.20
N THR A 243 -39.93 10.30 -1.20
CA THR A 243 -39.35 11.65 -1.18
C THR A 243 -38.46 11.90 0.05
N THR A 244 -38.23 10.89 0.87
CA THR A 244 -37.39 10.96 2.07
C THR A 244 -36.03 10.31 1.86
N ILE A 245 -34.99 10.94 2.39
CA ILE A 245 -33.60 10.50 2.32
C ILE A 245 -32.90 10.85 3.63
N ALA A 246 -31.96 10.01 4.06
CA ALA A 246 -31.17 10.23 5.26
C ALA A 246 -29.68 10.00 4.96
N LYS A 247 -28.81 10.76 5.63
CA LYS A 247 -27.37 10.48 5.60
C LYS A 247 -27.07 9.35 6.57
N GLN A 248 -26.39 8.31 6.12
CA GLN A 248 -26.01 7.13 6.91
C GLN A 248 -24.52 6.87 6.75
N ARG A 249 -23.86 6.50 7.84
CA ARG A 249 -22.47 6.10 7.84
C ARG A 249 -22.37 4.59 7.56
N LEU A 250 -21.44 4.18 6.71
CA LEU A 250 -21.10 2.76 6.56
C LEU A 250 -20.03 2.36 7.58
N THR A 251 -19.98 1.08 7.93
CA THR A 251 -18.95 0.52 8.83
C THR A 251 -18.48 -0.82 8.26
N LEU A 252 -17.99 -0.80 7.02
CA LEU A 252 -17.57 -2.02 6.33
C LEU A 252 -16.15 -2.38 6.76
N ILE A 253 -15.99 -3.42 7.58
CA ILE A 253 -14.68 -3.96 7.96
C ILE A 253 -13.99 -4.62 6.76
N ASN A 254 -12.68 -4.87 6.87
CA ASN A 254 -11.88 -5.51 5.81
C ASN A 254 -12.01 -4.79 4.45
N SER A 255 -12.22 -3.48 4.49
CA SER A 255 -12.47 -2.64 3.32
C SER A 255 -11.44 -1.52 3.19
N SER A 256 -10.18 -1.83 3.53
CA SER A 256 -9.05 -0.91 3.37
C SER A 256 -8.77 -0.55 1.91
N LEU A 257 -9.15 -1.41 0.95
CA LEU A 257 -9.07 -1.11 -0.47
C LEU A 257 -10.07 -0.02 -0.88
N ALA A 258 -11.33 -0.08 -0.41
CA ALA A 258 -12.29 0.99 -0.67
C ALA A 258 -11.87 2.31 -0.03
N SER A 259 -11.31 2.26 1.20
CA SER A 259 -10.69 3.42 1.82
C SER A 259 -9.53 3.97 0.99
N LEU A 260 -8.64 3.10 0.49
CA LEU A 260 -7.53 3.52 -0.38
C LEU A 260 -8.03 4.19 -1.66
N ALA A 261 -8.98 3.56 -2.35
CA ALA A 261 -9.45 3.96 -3.67
C ALA A 261 -10.04 5.38 -3.69
N VAL A 262 -10.57 5.87 -2.56
CA VAL A 262 -11.13 7.22 -2.47
C VAL A 262 -10.09 8.31 -2.14
N SER A 263 -8.79 8.02 -2.16
CA SER A 263 -7.74 9.04 -1.94
C SER A 263 -7.11 9.54 -3.26
N PRO A 264 -6.56 8.69 -4.15
CA PRO A 264 -5.81 9.15 -5.31
C PRO A 264 -6.60 10.04 -6.28
N PRO A 265 -7.89 9.77 -6.62
CA PRO A 265 -8.65 10.59 -7.58
C PRO A 265 -8.83 12.06 -7.20
N LEU A 266 -8.57 12.43 -5.94
CA LEU A 266 -8.63 13.79 -5.43
C LEU A 266 -7.25 14.36 -5.05
N ASN A 267 -6.21 13.53 -5.03
CA ASN A 267 -4.87 13.97 -4.67
C ASN A 267 -4.25 14.78 -5.82
N ASP A 268 -3.72 15.95 -5.48
CA ASP A 268 -3.29 16.92 -6.48
C ASP A 268 -1.92 16.65 -7.09
N SER A 269 -1.17 15.67 -6.56
CA SER A 269 0.09 15.16 -7.10
C SER A 269 -0.06 13.85 -7.86
N GLU A 270 -1.18 13.15 -7.65
CA GLU A 270 -1.45 11.84 -8.25
C GLU A 270 -2.38 11.98 -9.47
N MET A 271 -3.65 12.32 -9.25
CA MET A 271 -4.68 12.22 -10.29
C MET A 271 -5.56 13.45 -10.44
N SER A 272 -5.36 14.53 -9.70
CA SER A 272 -6.32 15.64 -9.70
C SER A 272 -5.67 17.01 -9.79
N CYS A 273 -6.44 18.00 -10.22
CA CYS A 273 -6.23 19.38 -9.78
C CYS A 273 -6.68 19.53 -8.32
N SER A 274 -6.07 20.44 -7.57
CA SER A 274 -6.45 20.69 -6.18
C SER A 274 -7.92 21.12 -6.05
N GLN A 275 -8.56 20.76 -4.93
CA GLN A 275 -9.96 21.10 -4.55
C GLN A 275 -11.08 20.41 -5.35
N ARG A 276 -10.77 19.49 -6.26
CA ARG A 276 -11.78 18.64 -6.89
C ARG A 276 -12.45 17.74 -5.87
N THR A 277 -13.74 17.42 -6.04
CA THR A 277 -14.47 16.48 -5.18
C THR A 277 -14.97 15.25 -5.96
N PHE A 278 -15.34 14.18 -5.26
CA PHE A 278 -15.98 13.01 -5.89
C PHE A 278 -17.28 13.34 -6.62
N LYS A 279 -18.01 14.38 -6.19
CA LYS A 279 -19.24 14.82 -6.85
C LYS A 279 -18.94 15.45 -8.22
N ASP A 280 -17.84 16.21 -8.31
CA ASP A 280 -17.34 16.76 -9.57
C ASP A 280 -16.88 15.62 -10.51
N LEU A 281 -16.13 14.65 -9.97
CA LEU A 281 -15.75 13.44 -10.71
C LEU A 281 -16.98 12.70 -11.24
N ALA A 282 -17.99 12.44 -10.40
CA ALA A 282 -19.22 11.77 -10.81
C ALA A 282 -19.92 12.51 -11.96
N ARG A 283 -20.03 13.84 -11.84
CA ARG A 283 -20.59 14.71 -12.88
C ARG A 283 -19.83 14.61 -14.20
N LYS A 284 -18.50 14.42 -14.14
CA LYS A 284 -17.64 14.21 -15.31
C LYS A 284 -17.91 12.86 -15.99
N ILE A 285 -17.97 11.78 -15.23
CA ILE A 285 -17.85 10.42 -15.82
C ILE A 285 -19.15 9.66 -16.00
N LEU A 286 -20.20 9.91 -15.20
CA LEU A 286 -21.40 9.05 -15.18
C LEU A 286 -22.08 8.88 -16.55
N ASN A 287 -21.99 9.87 -17.42
CA ASN A 287 -22.61 9.86 -18.76
C ASN A 287 -21.60 9.61 -19.90
N ARG A 288 -20.38 9.16 -19.59
CA ARG A 288 -19.36 8.77 -20.56
C ARG A 288 -19.41 7.26 -20.81
N ALA A 289 -18.98 6.86 -22.01
CA ALA A 289 -18.70 5.46 -22.24
C ALA A 289 -17.40 5.11 -21.50
N PRO A 290 -17.36 4.05 -20.68
CA PRO A 290 -16.14 3.68 -19.99
C PRO A 290 -15.02 3.40 -20.97
N LEU A 291 -13.80 3.86 -20.65
CA LEU A 291 -12.60 3.61 -21.46
C LEU A 291 -12.70 4.13 -22.90
N GLU A 292 -13.51 5.15 -23.17
CA GLU A 292 -13.74 5.67 -24.53
C GLU A 292 -12.49 6.22 -25.25
N GLN A 293 -11.36 6.34 -24.54
CA GLN A 293 -10.06 6.71 -25.11
C GLN A 293 -9.05 5.54 -25.11
N GLN A 294 -9.43 4.37 -24.63
CA GLN A 294 -8.54 3.24 -24.41
C GLN A 294 -9.09 1.98 -25.06
N ILE A 295 -8.25 1.32 -25.84
CA ILE A 295 -8.57 0.03 -26.43
C ILE A 295 -8.87 -1.00 -25.34
N VAL A 296 -9.94 -1.77 -25.49
CA VAL A 296 -10.27 -2.89 -24.61
C VAL A 296 -10.25 -4.17 -25.43
N HIS A 297 -9.44 -5.15 -25.05
CA HIS A 297 -9.35 -6.39 -25.81
C HIS A 297 -10.69 -7.15 -25.80
N TYR A 298 -11.12 -7.73 -26.94
CA TYR A 298 -12.41 -8.46 -27.03
C TYR A 298 -12.43 -9.74 -26.17
N GLN A 299 -11.26 -10.24 -25.78
CA GLN A 299 -11.08 -11.36 -24.83
C GLN A 299 -10.63 -10.90 -23.44
N ASP A 300 -10.75 -9.61 -23.09
CA ASP A 300 -10.53 -9.18 -21.70
C ASP A 300 -11.44 -10.01 -20.77
N SER A 301 -10.89 -10.50 -19.66
CA SER A 301 -11.54 -11.47 -18.78
C SER A 301 -12.78 -10.94 -18.06
N VAL A 302 -12.90 -9.61 -17.95
CA VAL A 302 -14.00 -8.94 -17.25
C VAL A 302 -14.80 -8.07 -18.21
N LEU A 303 -14.10 -7.31 -19.07
CA LEU A 303 -14.69 -6.29 -19.94
C LEU A 303 -14.92 -6.78 -21.36
N GLY A 304 -14.45 -7.98 -21.74
CA GLY A 304 -14.52 -8.49 -23.11
C GLY A 304 -15.94 -8.51 -23.67
N ALA A 305 -16.93 -8.90 -22.86
CA ALA A 305 -18.35 -8.92 -23.25
C ALA A 305 -18.95 -7.51 -23.46
N LEU A 306 -18.37 -6.48 -22.84
CA LEU A 306 -18.78 -5.09 -22.98
C LEU A 306 -17.92 -4.34 -24.01
N SER A 307 -16.80 -4.91 -24.45
CA SER A 307 -15.86 -4.26 -25.36
C SER A 307 -16.48 -3.97 -26.72
N LEU A 308 -16.12 -2.84 -27.31
CA LEU A 308 -16.43 -2.52 -28.71
C LEU A 308 -15.51 -3.25 -29.70
N SER A 309 -14.47 -3.94 -29.20
CA SER A 309 -13.54 -4.71 -30.01
C SER A 309 -14.12 -6.02 -30.52
N SER A 310 -13.55 -6.53 -31.60
CA SER A 310 -13.80 -7.86 -32.16
C SER A 310 -12.48 -8.48 -32.67
N PRO A 311 -12.44 -9.79 -32.99
CA PRO A 311 -11.25 -10.40 -33.57
C PRO A 311 -10.77 -9.64 -34.81
N GLY A 312 -9.52 -9.17 -34.79
CA GLY A 312 -8.91 -8.39 -35.89
C GLY A 312 -9.31 -6.92 -35.94
N ASN A 313 -10.15 -6.43 -35.03
CA ASN A 313 -10.55 -5.03 -34.95
C ASN A 313 -10.67 -4.59 -33.48
N LEU A 314 -9.54 -4.13 -32.93
CA LEU A 314 -9.48 -3.58 -31.57
C LEU A 314 -9.93 -2.11 -31.57
N GLN A 315 -10.85 -1.76 -30.69
CA GLN A 315 -11.50 -0.46 -30.60
C GLN A 315 -11.49 0.07 -29.16
N PRO A 316 -11.46 1.40 -28.97
CA PRO A 316 -11.62 1.99 -27.66
C PRO A 316 -13.05 1.95 -27.17
N GLY A 317 -13.23 1.88 -25.85
CA GLY A 317 -14.51 2.03 -25.19
C GLY A 317 -15.32 0.74 -25.01
N LEU A 318 -16.31 0.84 -24.11
CA LEU A 318 -17.30 -0.19 -23.83
C LEU A 318 -18.69 0.22 -24.37
N ASN A 319 -19.50 -0.77 -24.75
CA ASN A 319 -20.89 -0.61 -25.18
C ASN A 319 -21.85 -0.42 -23.98
N THR A 320 -21.55 0.54 -23.10
CA THR A 320 -22.36 0.88 -21.92
C THR A 320 -22.00 2.29 -21.42
N TYR A 321 -22.57 2.71 -20.28
CA TYR A 321 -22.24 3.94 -19.58
C TYR A 321 -21.92 3.66 -18.11
N TYR A 322 -21.08 4.49 -17.49
CA TYR A 322 -20.79 4.38 -16.06
C TYR A 322 -22.06 4.42 -15.19
N ARG A 323 -23.04 5.25 -15.55
CA ARG A 323 -24.34 5.29 -14.87
C ARG A 323 -25.07 3.96 -14.89
N ALA A 324 -25.05 3.24 -16.01
CA ALA A 324 -25.70 1.94 -16.12
C ALA A 324 -24.98 0.92 -15.22
N LEU A 325 -23.66 0.83 -15.32
CA LEU A 325 -22.86 -0.05 -14.45
C LEU A 325 -23.09 0.20 -12.95
N VAL A 326 -23.23 1.45 -12.53
CA VAL A 326 -23.58 1.79 -11.13
C VAL A 326 -24.99 1.31 -10.78
N MET A 327 -25.97 1.50 -11.67
CA MET A 327 -27.37 1.11 -11.44
C MET A 327 -27.54 -0.41 -11.40
N ASP A 328 -26.78 -1.13 -12.21
CA ASP A 328 -26.78 -2.59 -12.28
C ASP A 328 -26.10 -3.18 -11.03
N ALA A 329 -24.94 -2.62 -10.64
CA ALA A 329 -24.14 -3.13 -9.54
C ALA A 329 -24.74 -2.87 -8.15
N PHE A 330 -25.35 -1.71 -7.90
CA PHE A 330 -25.67 -1.24 -6.55
C PHE A 330 -27.16 -1.10 -6.28
N ASN A 331 -27.53 -1.36 -5.03
CA ASN A 331 -28.91 -1.25 -4.57
C ASN A 331 -29.50 0.16 -4.82
N SER A 332 -30.70 0.18 -5.40
CA SER A 332 -31.36 1.41 -5.87
C SER A 332 -31.58 2.48 -4.80
N LYS A 333 -31.61 2.12 -3.51
CA LYS A 333 -31.73 3.10 -2.42
C LYS A 333 -30.56 4.10 -2.36
N TYR A 334 -29.43 3.80 -3.02
CA TYR A 334 -28.24 4.65 -3.05
C TYR A 334 -28.16 5.61 -4.24
N TRP A 335 -29.01 5.47 -5.25
CA TRP A 335 -28.93 6.30 -6.47
C TRP A 335 -30.28 6.78 -7.03
N SER A 336 -31.41 6.23 -6.58
CA SER A 336 -32.74 6.45 -7.18
C SER A 336 -33.56 7.61 -6.58
N TYR A 337 -32.99 8.43 -5.69
CA TYR A 337 -33.69 9.58 -5.12
C TYR A 337 -33.95 10.66 -6.20
N PRO A 338 -35.21 11.08 -6.42
CA PRO A 338 -35.56 11.89 -7.58
C PRO A 338 -35.26 13.39 -7.43
N LEU A 339 -35.11 13.91 -6.20
CA LEU A 339 -34.86 15.33 -5.95
C LEU A 339 -33.34 15.63 -5.83
N ARG A 340 -32.95 16.90 -6.04
CA ARG A 340 -31.55 17.36 -6.01
C ARG A 340 -31.26 18.39 -4.90
N ASP A 341 -32.19 18.54 -3.96
CA ASP A 341 -32.21 19.62 -2.96
C ASP A 341 -31.26 19.38 -1.76
N LYS A 342 -30.67 18.18 -1.63
CA LYS A 342 -29.86 17.80 -0.45
C LYS A 342 -28.35 17.69 -0.67
N PHE A 343 -27.86 17.83 -1.90
CA PHE A 343 -26.51 17.36 -2.27
C PHE A 343 -25.51 18.49 -2.59
N GLY A 344 -25.94 19.74 -2.45
CA GLY A 344 -25.19 20.92 -2.89
C GLY A 344 -25.14 21.04 -4.41
N ALA A 345 -24.33 21.98 -4.90
CA ALA A 345 -24.19 22.25 -6.34
C ALA A 345 -22.70 22.46 -6.70
N PRO A 346 -22.34 22.34 -7.99
CA PRO A 346 -21.02 22.74 -8.47
C PRO A 346 -20.70 24.19 -8.13
N ALA A 347 -19.42 24.53 -8.03
CA ALA A 347 -18.97 25.89 -7.76
C ALA A 347 -19.37 26.88 -8.87
N THR A 348 -19.57 26.39 -10.09
CA THR A 348 -20.03 27.19 -11.23
C THR A 348 -21.43 27.78 -10.98
N PRO A 349 -21.60 29.12 -11.01
CA PRO A 349 -22.90 29.75 -10.80
C PRO A 349 -23.96 29.26 -11.78
N GLY A 350 -25.15 28.94 -11.27
CA GLY A 350 -26.28 28.47 -12.07
C GLY A 350 -26.19 27.00 -12.52
N ALA A 351 -25.12 26.28 -12.17
CA ALA A 351 -25.02 24.85 -12.48
C ALA A 351 -26.07 24.03 -11.73
N MET A 352 -26.58 22.98 -12.39
CA MET A 352 -27.56 22.08 -11.77
C MET A 352 -26.99 21.45 -10.49
N PRO A 353 -27.75 21.49 -9.36
CA PRO A 353 -27.38 20.82 -8.12
C PRO A 353 -27.07 19.33 -8.34
N TYR A 354 -26.28 18.75 -7.45
CA TYR A 354 -25.91 17.34 -7.54
C TYR A 354 -27.13 16.42 -7.37
N ALA A 355 -27.09 15.25 -7.99
CA ALA A 355 -28.03 14.15 -7.74
C ALA A 355 -27.46 13.20 -6.67
N GLN A 356 -28.31 12.32 -6.13
CA GLN A 356 -27.89 11.33 -5.11
C GLN A 356 -26.74 10.44 -5.62
N ILE A 357 -26.85 9.94 -6.86
CA ILE A 357 -25.80 9.11 -7.47
C ILE A 357 -24.44 9.81 -7.54
N GLU A 358 -24.43 11.15 -7.70
CA GLU A 358 -23.21 11.96 -7.70
C GLU A 358 -22.70 12.16 -6.27
N ALA A 359 -23.60 12.41 -5.33
CA ALA A 359 -23.29 12.56 -3.91
C ALA A 359 -22.67 11.31 -3.27
N ASN A 360 -23.10 10.13 -3.71
CA ASN A 360 -22.63 8.84 -3.22
C ASN A 360 -21.50 8.24 -4.05
N PHE A 361 -20.96 8.97 -5.04
CA PHE A 361 -20.07 8.37 -6.02
C PHE A 361 -18.77 7.82 -5.43
N SER A 362 -18.27 8.39 -4.33
CA SER A 362 -17.13 7.83 -3.58
C SER A 362 -17.39 6.42 -3.06
N MET A 363 -18.63 6.10 -2.65
CA MET A 363 -19.00 4.74 -2.23
C MET A 363 -18.96 3.78 -3.41
N PHE A 364 -19.60 4.16 -4.54
CA PHE A 364 -19.62 3.31 -5.74
C PHE A 364 -18.21 3.07 -6.27
N PHE A 365 -17.41 4.14 -6.35
CA PHE A 365 -16.02 4.07 -6.77
C PHE A 365 -15.20 3.16 -5.83
N GLY A 366 -15.21 3.43 -4.53
CA GLY A 366 -14.41 2.67 -3.56
C GLY A 366 -14.74 1.18 -3.53
N LEU A 367 -16.03 0.83 -3.49
CA LEU A 367 -16.46 -0.57 -3.43
C LEU A 367 -16.25 -1.31 -4.75
N ALA A 368 -16.44 -0.65 -5.90
CA ALA A 368 -16.16 -1.27 -7.20
C ALA A 368 -14.67 -1.55 -7.38
N ILE A 369 -13.80 -0.59 -7.04
CA ILE A 369 -12.33 -0.80 -7.06
C ILE A 369 -11.94 -1.92 -6.09
N GLN A 370 -12.46 -1.92 -4.86
CA GLN A 370 -12.20 -3.00 -3.91
C GLN A 370 -12.59 -4.37 -4.46
N LEU A 371 -13.76 -4.51 -5.09
CA LEU A 371 -14.19 -5.78 -5.66
C LEU A 371 -13.32 -6.21 -6.85
N TYR A 372 -12.89 -5.27 -7.69
CA TYR A 372 -11.92 -5.54 -8.76
C TYR A 372 -10.55 -5.96 -8.22
N GLU A 373 -9.95 -5.18 -7.32
CA GLU A 373 -8.64 -5.50 -6.73
C GLU A 373 -8.68 -6.79 -5.90
N SER A 374 -9.85 -7.17 -5.37
CA SER A 374 -10.06 -8.48 -4.72
C SER A 374 -9.96 -9.67 -5.69
N THR A 375 -10.04 -9.43 -7.01
CA THR A 375 -9.79 -10.47 -8.02
C THR A 375 -8.30 -10.63 -8.34
N LEU A 376 -7.46 -9.64 -8.01
CA LEU A 376 -6.04 -9.61 -8.34
C LEU A 376 -5.23 -10.42 -7.32
N VAL A 377 -5.51 -11.72 -7.24
CA VAL A 377 -4.85 -12.67 -6.34
C VAL A 377 -3.82 -13.50 -7.11
N SER A 378 -2.57 -13.41 -6.68
CA SER A 378 -1.42 -14.08 -7.29
C SER A 378 -1.01 -15.29 -6.44
N ASP A 379 -1.77 -16.37 -6.59
CA ASP A 379 -1.70 -17.62 -5.82
C ASP A 379 -1.27 -18.86 -6.63
N ASP A 380 -0.65 -18.66 -7.80
CA ASP A 380 -0.26 -19.74 -8.71
C ASP A 380 1.21 -19.62 -9.19
N SER A 381 2.07 -19.06 -8.34
CA SER A 381 3.52 -19.01 -8.55
C SER A 381 4.16 -20.42 -8.47
N PRO A 382 5.40 -20.62 -8.95
CA PRO A 382 6.14 -21.87 -8.73
C PRO A 382 6.12 -22.34 -7.27
N PHE A 383 6.25 -21.41 -6.31
CA PHE A 383 6.13 -21.71 -4.89
C PHE A 383 4.74 -22.24 -4.50
N ASP A 384 3.68 -21.66 -5.03
CA ASP A 384 2.30 -22.08 -4.73
C ASP A 384 1.93 -23.43 -5.35
N ARG A 385 2.47 -23.71 -6.54
CA ARG A 385 2.23 -24.95 -7.29
C ARG A 385 2.99 -26.15 -6.76
N SER A 386 4.15 -25.93 -6.14
CA SER A 386 5.00 -27.01 -5.67
C SER A 386 4.26 -27.96 -4.73
N GLY A 387 4.49 -29.28 -4.88
CA GLY A 387 4.15 -30.26 -3.85
C GLY A 387 4.79 -29.90 -2.50
N ARG A 388 4.23 -30.42 -1.40
CA ARG A 388 4.76 -30.25 -0.04
C ARG A 388 5.14 -31.61 0.54
N ASN A 389 6.33 -31.70 1.13
CA ASN A 389 6.76 -32.91 1.85
C ASN A 389 6.14 -32.96 3.26
N ALA A 390 6.49 -34.00 4.05
CA ALA A 390 5.97 -34.19 5.40
C ALA A 390 6.30 -33.05 6.37
N GLN A 391 7.34 -32.26 6.07
CA GLN A 391 7.78 -31.09 6.83
C GLN A 391 7.18 -29.79 6.29
N GLY A 392 6.30 -29.84 5.28
CA GLY A 392 5.70 -28.67 4.66
C GLY A 392 6.62 -27.93 3.68
N LEU A 393 7.80 -28.45 3.37
CA LEU A 393 8.73 -27.82 2.43
C LEU A 393 8.30 -28.09 0.97
N PRO A 394 8.50 -27.13 0.06
CA PRO A 394 8.32 -27.33 -1.38
C PRO A 394 9.19 -28.50 -1.91
N THR A 395 8.63 -29.36 -2.76
CA THR A 395 9.35 -30.50 -3.39
C THR A 395 9.80 -30.26 -4.82
N ASP A 396 9.23 -29.26 -5.49
CA ASP A 396 9.40 -29.08 -6.94
C ASP A 396 10.33 -27.90 -7.27
N LEU A 397 10.84 -27.22 -6.24
CA LEU A 397 11.84 -26.17 -6.37
C LEU A 397 13.24 -26.79 -6.51
N SER A 398 14.11 -26.10 -7.24
CA SER A 398 15.52 -26.48 -7.39
C SER A 398 16.28 -26.42 -6.06
N ALA A 399 17.45 -27.07 -6.00
CA ALA A 399 18.30 -27.04 -4.81
C ALA A 399 18.72 -25.61 -4.41
N THR A 400 18.94 -24.71 -5.39
CA THR A 400 19.28 -23.30 -5.12
C THR A 400 18.09 -22.53 -4.55
N GLU A 401 16.88 -22.76 -5.05
CA GLU A 401 15.66 -22.12 -4.54
C GLU A 401 15.31 -22.62 -3.13
N LEU A 402 15.49 -23.91 -2.86
CA LEU A 402 15.32 -24.48 -1.52
C LEU A 402 16.36 -23.94 -0.53
N SER A 403 17.63 -23.88 -0.96
CA SER A 403 18.68 -23.22 -0.18
C SER A 403 18.34 -21.74 0.08
N GLY A 404 17.74 -21.06 -0.89
CA GLY A 404 17.24 -19.70 -0.76
C GLY A 404 16.13 -19.55 0.27
N LEU A 405 15.17 -20.47 0.30
CA LEU A 405 14.12 -20.51 1.32
C LEU A 405 14.72 -20.72 2.72
N ASP A 406 15.70 -21.60 2.86
CA ASP A 406 16.37 -21.82 4.14
C ASP A 406 17.14 -20.58 4.59
N GLN A 407 17.87 -19.93 3.68
CA GLN A 407 18.58 -18.67 3.98
C GLN A 407 17.61 -17.53 4.30
N PHE A 408 16.46 -17.45 3.63
CA PHE A 408 15.40 -16.47 3.93
C PHE A 408 14.86 -16.63 5.35
N ARG A 409 14.72 -17.88 5.82
CA ARG A 409 14.29 -18.18 7.20
C ARG A 409 15.38 -17.90 8.21
N ASN A 410 16.62 -18.33 7.93
CA ASN A 410 17.77 -18.17 8.82
C ASN A 410 18.24 -16.71 8.94
N SER A 411 17.97 -15.87 7.94
CA SER A 411 18.30 -14.43 7.94
C SER A 411 17.18 -13.55 8.50
N ASN A 412 16.23 -14.13 9.25
CA ASN A 412 15.09 -13.46 9.88
C ASN A 412 14.10 -12.76 8.93
N CYS A 413 14.18 -12.94 7.60
CA CYS A 413 13.24 -12.32 6.67
C CYS A 413 11.80 -12.78 6.94
N ALA A 414 11.65 -14.07 7.25
CA ALA A 414 10.39 -14.69 7.65
C ALA A 414 9.84 -14.15 9.00
N MET A 415 10.56 -13.33 9.76
CA MET A 415 10.04 -12.72 11.00
C MET A 415 9.05 -11.58 10.75
N CYS A 416 9.09 -10.99 9.55
CA CYS A 416 8.22 -9.90 9.14
C CYS A 416 7.36 -10.28 7.92
N HIS A 417 7.92 -11.08 7.02
CA HIS A 417 7.28 -11.57 5.80
C HIS A 417 6.68 -12.97 6.01
N ILE A 418 5.66 -13.03 6.86
CA ILE A 418 5.03 -14.27 7.34
C ILE A 418 3.83 -14.71 6.51
N GLY A 419 3.43 -15.96 6.74
CA GLY A 419 2.18 -16.51 6.23
C GLY A 419 2.15 -16.61 4.70
N PRO A 420 0.99 -16.92 4.12
CA PRO A 420 0.89 -17.13 2.68
C PRO A 420 1.06 -15.85 1.87
N ALA A 421 0.72 -14.70 2.44
CA ALA A 421 0.85 -13.41 1.77
C ALA A 421 2.26 -12.81 1.87
N PHE A 422 3.21 -13.45 2.57
CA PHE A 422 4.55 -12.93 2.83
C PHE A 422 4.54 -11.52 3.45
N THR A 423 3.61 -11.28 4.38
CA THR A 423 3.52 -10.02 5.12
C THR A 423 2.74 -10.20 6.43
N SER A 424 3.26 -9.60 7.50
CA SER A 424 2.55 -9.48 8.78
C SER A 424 1.42 -8.45 8.75
N ALA A 425 1.31 -7.63 7.69
CA ALA A 425 0.18 -6.72 7.49
C ALA A 425 -1.13 -7.43 7.14
N ALA A 426 -1.08 -8.72 6.81
CA ALA A 426 -2.25 -9.57 6.54
C ALA A 426 -2.92 -10.10 7.83
N ILE A 427 -3.25 -9.20 8.76
CA ILE A 427 -3.67 -9.52 10.14
C ILE A 427 -4.78 -10.57 10.19
N ALA A 428 -5.89 -10.33 9.47
CA ALA A 428 -7.08 -11.18 9.54
C ALA A 428 -6.79 -12.63 9.11
N ILE A 429 -6.06 -12.81 8.01
CA ILE A 429 -5.74 -14.13 7.48
C ILE A 429 -4.67 -14.82 8.30
N ASN A 430 -3.63 -14.10 8.74
CA ASN A 430 -2.61 -14.67 9.61
C ASN A 430 -3.23 -15.18 10.92
N ALA A 431 -4.15 -14.41 11.51
CA ALA A 431 -4.88 -14.81 12.72
C ALA A 431 -5.82 -16.01 12.52
N GLN A 432 -6.33 -16.20 11.29
CA GLN A 432 -7.12 -17.37 10.94
C GLN A 432 -6.23 -18.60 10.73
N LEU A 433 -5.17 -18.46 9.93
CA LEU A 433 -4.33 -19.57 9.49
C LEU A 433 -3.45 -20.13 10.60
N VAL A 434 -3.01 -19.32 11.57
CA VAL A 434 -2.21 -19.84 12.69
C VAL A 434 -2.94 -20.94 13.48
N LYS A 435 -4.28 -20.95 13.45
CA LYS A 435 -5.10 -21.97 14.13
C LYS A 435 -5.04 -23.33 13.45
N THR A 436 -4.82 -23.35 12.14
CA THR A 436 -4.81 -24.58 11.33
C THR A 436 -3.41 -24.97 10.88
N HIS A 437 -2.52 -23.99 10.68
CA HIS A 437 -1.17 -24.11 10.12
C HIS A 437 -0.17 -23.32 11.00
N PRO A 438 0.00 -23.70 12.28
CA PRO A 438 0.88 -22.98 13.20
C PRO A 438 2.35 -22.94 12.74
N GLU A 439 2.80 -23.95 11.98
CA GLU A 439 4.15 -24.02 11.40
C GLU A 439 4.47 -22.82 10.49
N ALA A 440 3.44 -22.21 9.89
CA ALA A 440 3.58 -21.02 9.05
C ALA A 440 3.98 -19.76 9.80
N PHE A 441 3.97 -19.82 11.14
CA PHE A 441 4.19 -18.70 12.04
C PHE A 441 5.29 -18.98 13.09
N GLY A 442 6.02 -20.09 12.94
CA GLY A 442 7.19 -20.44 13.76
C GLY A 442 7.00 -21.64 14.68
N SER A 443 8.07 -22.01 15.39
CA SER A 443 8.08 -23.08 16.41
C SER A 443 7.87 -22.50 17.81
N PRO A 444 7.51 -23.30 18.84
CA PRO A 444 7.30 -22.82 20.22
C PRO A 444 8.38 -21.91 20.80
N ASP A 445 9.63 -22.09 20.37
CA ASP A 445 10.78 -21.31 20.84
C ASP A 445 10.95 -19.97 20.09
N ILE A 446 10.46 -19.87 18.85
CA ILE A 446 10.52 -18.68 17.98
C ILE A 446 9.17 -18.52 17.26
N ILE A 447 8.10 -18.27 18.03
CA ILE A 447 6.76 -18.01 17.49
C ILE A 447 6.60 -16.52 17.22
N ILE A 448 6.17 -16.18 16.01
CA ILE A 448 5.48 -14.93 15.77
C ILE A 448 4.06 -15.13 16.23
N LYS A 449 3.76 -14.69 17.45
CA LYS A 449 2.38 -14.66 17.95
C LYS A 449 1.51 -13.82 17.03
N THR A 450 0.70 -14.49 16.22
CA THR A 450 -0.28 -13.86 15.34
C THR A 450 -1.65 -13.97 15.97
N SER A 451 -2.34 -12.84 16.10
CA SER A 451 -3.74 -12.78 16.50
C SER A 451 -4.41 -11.64 15.75
N ASN A 452 -5.67 -11.36 16.08
CA ASN A 452 -6.39 -10.19 15.56
C ASN A 452 -5.94 -8.85 16.16
N ASN A 453 -4.88 -8.85 16.99
CA ASN A 453 -4.33 -7.62 17.56
C ASN A 453 -3.75 -6.71 16.47
N VAL A 454 -4.22 -5.46 16.44
CA VAL A 454 -3.72 -4.41 15.54
C VAL A 454 -2.54 -3.62 16.11
N VAL A 455 -2.22 -3.85 17.38
CA VAL A 455 -1.00 -3.39 18.07
C VAL A 455 -0.36 -4.61 18.71
N THR A 456 0.95 -4.69 18.61
CA THR A 456 1.75 -5.66 19.35
C THR A 456 2.80 -4.94 20.18
N ARG A 457 3.37 -5.65 21.16
CA ARG A 457 4.51 -5.16 21.94
C ARG A 457 5.71 -6.03 21.61
N SER A 458 6.74 -5.42 21.03
CA SER A 458 7.95 -6.09 20.54
C SER A 458 9.21 -5.30 20.93
N LEU A 459 10.38 -5.80 20.56
CA LEU A 459 11.66 -5.15 20.76
C LEU A 459 11.99 -4.20 19.59
N SER A 460 12.39 -2.99 19.94
CA SER A 460 13.05 -2.03 19.06
C SER A 460 14.36 -1.57 19.68
N ASN A 461 15.16 -0.80 18.96
CA ASN A 461 16.38 -0.18 19.50
C ASN A 461 16.11 0.67 20.75
N ALA A 462 14.87 1.14 20.94
CA ALA A 462 14.46 1.89 22.13
C ALA A 462 13.96 1.02 23.31
N GLY A 463 13.94 -0.31 23.15
CA GLY A 463 13.55 -1.31 24.15
C GLY A 463 12.20 -1.98 23.87
N ASN A 464 11.43 -2.26 24.92
CA ASN A 464 10.11 -2.89 24.80
C ASN A 464 9.06 -1.85 24.37
N THR A 465 8.61 -1.93 23.12
CA THR A 465 7.79 -0.88 22.50
C THR A 465 6.49 -1.42 21.94
N LEU A 466 5.43 -0.62 22.07
CA LEU A 466 4.20 -0.80 21.30
C LEU A 466 4.45 -0.41 19.85
N ILE A 467 3.96 -1.23 18.93
CA ILE A 467 4.05 -1.03 17.49
C ILE A 467 2.77 -1.53 16.83
N ASP A 468 2.33 -0.85 15.77
CA ASP A 468 1.18 -1.29 15.00
C ASP A 468 1.53 -2.61 14.28
N THR A 469 0.69 -3.64 14.43
CA THR A 469 0.94 -4.96 13.84
C THR A 469 1.04 -4.85 12.31
N GLY A 470 2.08 -5.43 11.70
CA GLY A 470 2.32 -5.36 10.26
C GLY A 470 3.11 -4.15 9.79
N PHE A 471 3.63 -3.35 10.72
CA PHE A 471 4.45 -2.18 10.45
C PHE A 471 5.80 -2.33 11.15
N GLY A 472 6.86 -1.80 10.51
CA GLY A 472 8.23 -1.90 11.01
C GLY A 472 9.12 -0.77 10.50
N SER A 473 10.28 -0.61 11.13
CA SER A 473 11.33 0.30 10.68
C SER A 473 12.62 -0.48 10.44
N THR A 474 13.23 -0.25 9.29
CA THR A 474 14.47 -0.90 8.86
C THR A 474 15.62 0.09 8.63
N GLY A 475 15.36 1.39 8.76
CA GLY A 475 16.38 2.42 8.55
C GLY A 475 16.74 2.64 7.08
N VAL A 476 15.76 2.62 6.16
CA VAL A 476 15.97 2.94 4.73
C VAL A 476 16.38 4.41 4.55
N THR A 477 15.71 5.31 5.27
CA THR A 477 15.92 6.76 5.25
C THR A 477 16.06 7.29 6.68
N PRO A 478 16.56 8.53 6.89
CA PRO A 478 16.38 9.24 8.14
C PRO A 478 14.89 9.41 8.47
N ILE A 479 14.55 9.57 9.76
CA ILE A 479 13.16 9.77 10.20
C ILE A 479 12.56 11.05 9.61
N GLU A 480 13.39 12.08 9.46
CA GLU A 480 13.04 13.41 8.93
C GLU A 480 12.69 13.37 7.45
N ALA A 481 13.08 12.30 6.73
CA ALA A 481 12.73 12.12 5.33
C ALA A 481 11.29 11.60 5.17
N ASP A 482 10.85 10.69 6.05
CA ASP A 482 9.50 10.16 6.06
C ASP A 482 9.12 9.65 7.47
N ILE A 483 8.22 10.36 8.12
CA ILE A 483 7.80 10.04 9.49
C ILE A 483 6.87 8.82 9.56
N GLY A 484 6.36 8.31 8.42
CA GLY A 484 5.52 7.12 8.35
C GLY A 484 4.25 7.22 9.20
N LEU A 485 4.03 6.22 10.07
CA LEU A 485 2.90 6.11 10.98
C LEU A 485 2.77 7.25 12.01
N ALA A 486 3.82 8.05 12.23
CA ALA A 486 3.75 9.21 13.11
C ALA A 486 2.95 10.38 12.53
N GLY A 487 2.55 10.30 11.27
CA GLY A 487 1.71 11.31 10.62
C GLY A 487 0.29 11.39 11.19
N VAL A 488 -0.44 12.38 10.70
CA VAL A 488 -1.86 12.61 11.00
C VAL A 488 -2.69 12.54 9.71
N ASP A 489 -4.00 12.33 9.86
CA ASP A 489 -4.95 12.46 8.76
C ASP A 489 -5.29 13.93 8.45
N ASP A 490 -6.15 14.16 7.45
CA ASP A 490 -6.58 15.49 7.03
C ASP A 490 -7.34 16.27 8.11
N LEU A 491 -7.81 15.58 9.16
CA LEU A 491 -8.50 16.18 10.32
C LEU A 491 -7.53 16.44 11.49
N GLY A 492 -6.24 16.16 11.31
CA GLY A 492 -5.21 16.31 12.34
C GLY A 492 -5.21 15.19 13.38
N LEU A 493 -5.86 14.05 13.11
CA LEU A 493 -5.95 12.92 14.03
C LEU A 493 -4.83 11.89 13.76
N PRO A 494 -4.29 11.23 14.79
CA PRO A 494 -3.12 10.35 14.66
C PRO A 494 -3.43 9.08 13.85
N LEU A 495 -2.51 8.71 12.95
CA LEU A 495 -2.63 7.47 12.18
C LEU A 495 -2.34 6.21 13.03
N SER A 496 -1.46 6.32 14.02
CA SER A 496 -1.00 5.21 14.84
C SER A 496 -2.08 4.66 15.79
N PHE A 497 -2.27 3.34 15.73
CA PHE A 497 -3.08 2.64 16.72
C PHE A 497 -2.37 2.49 18.07
N SER A 498 -1.06 2.35 18.08
CA SER A 498 -0.26 2.24 19.31
C SER A 498 -0.33 3.50 20.17
N GLN A 499 -0.30 4.69 19.55
CA GLN A 499 -0.51 5.95 20.27
C GLN A 499 -1.93 6.06 20.84
N GLN A 500 -2.95 5.68 20.07
CA GLN A 500 -4.33 5.64 20.56
C GLN A 500 -4.51 4.59 21.68
N TYR A 501 -3.81 3.45 21.61
CA TYR A 501 -3.87 2.42 22.64
C TYR A 501 -3.29 2.91 23.98
N LEU A 502 -2.22 3.72 23.95
CA LEU A 502 -1.73 4.39 25.16
C LEU A 502 -2.78 5.34 25.77
N GLN A 503 -3.53 6.07 24.93
CA GLN A 503 -4.63 6.91 25.41
C GLN A 503 -5.76 6.06 26.00
N TYR A 504 -6.10 4.93 25.38
CA TYR A 504 -7.08 3.97 25.91
C TYR A 504 -6.66 3.43 27.28
N LEU A 505 -5.40 2.98 27.42
CA LEU A 505 -4.86 2.51 28.71
C LEU A 505 -4.86 3.61 29.78
N ALA A 506 -4.63 4.86 29.38
CA ALA A 506 -4.73 6.02 30.27
C ALA A 506 -6.19 6.43 30.59
N GLY A 507 -7.20 5.76 30.03
CA GLY A 507 -8.61 6.12 30.20
C GLY A 507 -9.01 7.40 29.48
N ASN A 508 -8.22 7.89 28.54
CA ASN A 508 -8.53 9.05 27.69
C ASN A 508 -9.29 8.60 26.43
N ASN A 509 -10.53 8.15 26.60
CA ASN A 509 -11.34 7.63 25.50
C ASN A 509 -11.66 8.67 24.41
N ALA A 510 -11.56 9.97 24.71
CA ALA A 510 -11.78 11.05 23.74
C ALA A 510 -10.67 11.13 22.67
N ALA A 511 -9.49 10.56 22.95
CA ALA A 511 -8.36 10.46 22.02
C ALA A 511 -8.24 9.08 21.36
N VAL A 512 -9.29 8.26 21.42
CA VAL A 512 -9.37 6.92 20.80
C VAL A 512 -10.45 6.97 19.72
N TYR A 513 -10.01 7.06 18.47
CA TYR A 513 -10.87 7.27 17.31
C TYR A 513 -11.23 5.94 16.62
N ASP A 514 -10.30 5.00 16.56
CA ASP A 514 -10.52 3.71 15.90
C ASP A 514 -11.06 2.66 16.88
N ALA A 515 -12.24 2.12 16.59
CA ALA A 515 -12.91 1.17 17.48
C ALA A 515 -12.07 -0.09 17.77
N VAL A 516 -11.27 -0.54 16.80
CA VAL A 516 -10.41 -1.72 16.90
C VAL A 516 -9.31 -1.58 17.98
N VAL A 517 -8.95 -0.36 18.37
CA VAL A 517 -7.98 -0.14 19.47
C VAL A 517 -8.49 -0.70 20.80
N LYS A 518 -9.81 -0.70 21.01
CA LYS A 518 -10.42 -1.17 22.27
C LYS A 518 -10.43 -2.70 22.39
N THR A 519 -10.18 -3.41 21.29
CA THR A 519 -10.19 -4.88 21.24
C THR A 519 -8.80 -5.51 21.39
N ILE A 520 -7.75 -4.70 21.54
CA ILE A 520 -6.37 -5.17 21.73
C ILE A 520 -6.25 -5.97 23.04
N ARG A 521 -5.67 -7.17 22.95
CA ARG A 521 -5.47 -8.08 24.08
C ARG A 521 -4.00 -8.12 24.50
N PRO A 522 -3.62 -7.67 25.70
CA PRO A 522 -2.25 -7.78 26.21
C PRO A 522 -1.68 -9.21 26.19
N CYS A 523 -2.53 -10.22 26.40
CA CYS A 523 -2.14 -11.63 26.38
C CYS A 523 -1.64 -12.14 25.01
N ASP A 524 -1.87 -11.38 23.94
CA ASP A 524 -1.41 -11.73 22.59
C ASP A 524 -0.11 -11.02 22.19
N PHE A 525 0.48 -10.20 23.07
CA PHE A 525 1.74 -9.52 22.77
C PHE A 525 2.93 -10.47 22.74
N GLN A 526 3.94 -10.14 21.91
CA GLN A 526 5.22 -10.85 21.92
C GLN A 526 5.91 -10.71 23.28
N VAL A 527 5.90 -9.48 23.83
CA VAL A 527 6.44 -9.14 25.15
C VAL A 527 5.33 -8.63 26.05
N ALA A 528 5.23 -9.15 27.28
CA ALA A 528 4.21 -8.73 28.24
C ALA A 528 4.21 -7.21 28.45
N LEU A 529 3.02 -6.58 28.48
CA LEU A 529 2.90 -5.15 28.84
C LEU A 529 3.01 -4.97 30.37
N ALA A 530 2.34 -5.84 31.12
CA ALA A 530 2.32 -5.84 32.57
C ALA A 530 2.52 -7.26 33.11
N LEU A 531 3.14 -7.36 34.29
CA LEU A 531 3.39 -8.62 34.99
C LEU A 531 2.75 -8.54 36.39
N ASN A 532 2.02 -9.57 36.77
CA ASN A 532 1.40 -9.64 38.11
C ASN A 532 2.39 -10.13 39.17
N VAL A 533 3.44 -9.32 39.40
CA VAL A 533 4.51 -9.59 40.36
C VAL A 533 4.73 -8.39 41.28
N PRO A 534 5.14 -8.59 42.55
CA PRO A 534 5.35 -7.49 43.50
C PRO A 534 6.62 -6.67 43.21
N THR A 535 7.64 -7.30 42.63
CA THR A 535 8.93 -6.67 42.35
C THR A 535 8.81 -5.67 41.21
N ALA A 536 9.39 -4.48 41.36
CA ALA A 536 9.50 -3.51 40.28
C ALA A 536 10.49 -4.03 39.23
N ILE A 537 10.06 -4.09 37.96
CA ILE A 537 10.92 -4.51 36.85
C ILE A 537 10.99 -3.35 35.84
N PRO A 538 12.20 -2.92 35.43
CA PRO A 538 12.35 -1.90 34.39
C PRO A 538 11.58 -2.28 33.12
N ARG A 539 10.93 -1.31 32.47
CA ARG A 539 10.18 -1.51 31.20
C ARG A 539 8.94 -2.40 31.28
N PHE A 540 8.52 -2.85 32.46
CA PHE A 540 7.24 -3.55 32.68
C PHE A 540 6.41 -2.84 33.74
N PHE A 541 5.10 -2.82 33.56
CA PHE A 541 4.20 -2.50 34.67
C PHE A 541 4.11 -3.69 35.63
N THR A 542 4.24 -3.45 36.93
CA THR A 542 4.10 -4.48 37.97
C THR A 542 3.14 -4.03 39.06
N GLN A 543 2.90 -4.86 40.08
CA GLN A 543 2.00 -4.48 41.19
C GLN A 543 2.42 -3.18 41.88
N ALA A 544 3.72 -2.84 41.86
CA ALA A 544 4.25 -1.59 42.39
C ALA A 544 3.75 -0.33 41.62
N ASP A 545 3.42 -0.46 40.33
CA ASP A 545 2.85 0.64 39.53
C ASP A 545 1.33 0.68 39.61
N GLY A 546 0.70 -0.50 39.78
CA GLY A 546 -0.73 -0.71 39.68
C GLY A 546 -1.11 -1.43 38.39
N VAL A 547 -1.33 -2.74 38.49
CA VAL A 547 -1.76 -3.63 37.41
C VAL A 547 -3.08 -4.30 37.73
N ILE A 548 -3.85 -4.57 36.68
CA ILE A 548 -5.13 -5.26 36.74
C ILE A 548 -5.18 -6.34 35.64
N PRO A 549 -6.01 -7.39 35.79
CA PRO A 549 -6.29 -8.29 34.68
C PRO A 549 -6.81 -7.50 33.46
N GLN A 550 -6.50 -7.98 32.26
CA GLN A 550 -7.09 -7.41 31.04
C GLN A 550 -8.62 -7.59 31.06
N ALA A 551 -9.36 -6.68 30.43
CA ALA A 551 -10.82 -6.75 30.37
C ALA A 551 -11.35 -7.68 29.27
N GLN A 552 -10.55 -7.87 28.21
CA GLN A 552 -10.90 -8.68 27.05
C GLN A 552 -10.82 -10.18 27.36
N SER A 553 -11.60 -10.99 26.64
CA SER A 553 -11.59 -12.45 26.75
C SER A 553 -10.18 -13.03 26.61
N THR A 554 -9.85 -13.95 27.50
CA THR A 554 -8.58 -14.68 27.50
C THR A 554 -8.63 -16.02 26.75
N ILE A 555 -9.78 -16.34 26.16
CA ILE A 555 -9.94 -17.52 25.30
C ILE A 555 -8.97 -17.39 24.11
N ASP A 556 -8.23 -18.46 23.83
CA ASP A 556 -7.22 -18.50 22.76
C ASP A 556 -6.18 -17.37 22.83
N CYS A 557 -5.81 -16.94 24.04
CA CYS A 557 -4.67 -16.04 24.21
C CYS A 557 -3.39 -16.74 23.76
N ALA A 558 -2.55 -16.03 23.00
CA ALA A 558 -1.23 -16.56 22.64
C ALA A 558 -0.35 -16.82 23.88
N THR A 559 -0.49 -16.02 24.94
CA THR A 559 0.22 -16.22 26.21
C THR A 559 -0.66 -15.81 27.39
N PRO A 560 -1.41 -16.74 28.01
CA PRO A 560 -2.33 -16.41 29.11
C PRO A 560 -1.69 -15.71 30.31
N SER A 561 -0.41 -15.97 30.60
CA SER A 561 0.31 -15.30 31.70
C SER A 561 0.55 -13.80 31.45
N TYR A 562 0.36 -13.31 30.21
CA TYR A 562 0.48 -11.90 29.84
C TYR A 562 -0.86 -11.15 29.92
N ALA A 563 -1.92 -11.77 30.46
CA ALA A 563 -3.27 -11.23 30.55
C ALA A 563 -3.44 -10.12 31.61
N TYR A 564 -2.48 -9.21 31.73
CA TYR A 564 -2.48 -8.08 32.64
C TYR A 564 -2.19 -6.77 31.89
N GLN A 565 -2.74 -5.69 32.42
CA GLN A 565 -2.54 -4.32 31.92
C GLN A 565 -2.36 -3.34 33.09
N PRO A 566 -1.73 -2.17 32.88
CA PRO A 566 -1.71 -1.13 33.90
C PRO A 566 -3.10 -0.58 34.19
N THR A 567 -3.28 -0.04 35.41
CA THR A 567 -4.43 0.84 35.69
C THR A 567 -4.32 2.14 34.89
N ALA A 568 -5.44 2.84 34.73
CA ALA A 568 -5.43 4.16 34.09
C ALA A 568 -4.54 5.17 34.83
N ALA A 569 -4.52 5.12 36.17
CA ALA A 569 -3.66 5.97 36.99
C ALA A 569 -2.17 5.68 36.76
N ALA A 570 -1.79 4.39 36.73
CA ALA A 570 -0.43 3.96 36.44
C ALA A 570 0.03 4.44 35.06
N THR A 571 -0.81 4.25 34.04
CA THR A 571 -0.51 4.68 32.67
C THR A 571 -0.35 6.19 32.57
N LYS A 572 -1.25 6.99 33.17
CA LYS A 572 -1.12 8.47 33.19
C LYS A 572 0.15 8.93 33.87
N THR A 573 0.49 8.32 35.01
CA THR A 573 1.72 8.63 35.77
C THR A 573 2.95 8.37 34.93
N GLU A 574 2.94 7.26 34.20
CA GLU A 574 4.05 6.85 33.36
C GLU A 574 4.17 7.73 32.10
N LEU A 575 3.06 8.06 31.44
CA LEU A 575 3.04 8.98 30.29
C LEU A 575 3.52 10.41 30.63
N ALA A 576 3.39 10.83 31.89
CA ALA A 576 3.90 12.14 32.34
C ALA A 576 5.43 12.17 32.50
N LYS A 577 6.12 11.03 32.43
CA LYS A 577 7.58 10.95 32.53
C LYS A 577 8.22 11.25 31.18
N THR A 578 9.22 12.11 31.16
CA THR A 578 9.98 12.49 29.95
C THR A 578 10.73 11.32 29.32
N ASN A 579 11.15 10.33 30.12
CA ASN A 579 11.85 9.13 29.66
C ASN A 579 11.12 7.86 30.11
N SER A 580 9.82 7.77 29.83
CA SER A 580 9.08 6.54 30.14
C SER A 580 9.63 5.36 29.34
N GLY A 581 9.98 4.32 30.09
CA GLY A 581 10.35 3.05 29.48
C GLY A 581 9.18 2.08 29.29
N LYS A 582 8.05 2.27 29.98
CA LYS A 582 6.93 1.32 30.01
C LYS A 582 5.82 1.67 29.01
N THR A 583 5.62 2.95 28.68
CA THR A 583 4.61 3.43 27.71
C THR A 583 5.24 3.92 26.41
N LEU A 584 6.29 3.23 25.95
CA LEU A 584 6.97 3.61 24.71
C LEU A 584 6.22 3.02 23.50
N ALA A 585 5.84 3.88 22.56
CA ALA A 585 5.33 3.50 21.25
C ALA A 585 6.30 4.04 20.18
N VAL A 586 6.67 3.20 19.22
CA VAL A 586 7.53 3.60 18.09
C VAL A 586 6.66 3.73 16.85
N VAL A 587 6.67 4.93 16.26
CA VAL A 587 5.80 5.28 15.11
C VAL A 587 6.54 6.04 14.02
N SER A 588 7.61 6.76 14.38
CA SER A 588 8.39 7.56 13.43
C SER A 588 9.30 6.68 12.58
N GLY A 589 9.24 6.86 11.25
CA GLY A 589 9.98 6.02 10.29
C GLY A 589 9.45 4.59 10.21
N VAL A 590 8.24 4.32 10.75
CA VAL A 590 7.61 3.01 10.73
C VAL A 590 6.61 2.93 9.57
N LEU A 591 6.78 1.93 8.71
CA LEU A 591 6.04 1.75 7.47
C LEU A 591 5.50 0.32 7.36
N LYS A 592 4.45 0.14 6.56
CA LYS A 592 3.80 -1.15 6.32
C LYS A 592 4.79 -2.13 5.70
N ILE A 593 4.88 -3.33 6.25
CA ILE A 593 5.69 -4.42 5.70
C ILE A 593 5.02 -4.91 4.40
N PRO A 594 5.63 -4.76 3.22
CA PRO A 594 5.02 -5.13 1.96
C PRO A 594 4.98 -6.65 1.78
N SER A 595 4.08 -7.14 0.92
CA SER A 595 4.14 -8.52 0.42
C SER A 595 5.36 -8.70 -0.47
N LEU A 596 5.95 -9.91 -0.47
CA LEU A 596 7.04 -10.28 -1.37
C LEU A 596 6.57 -11.06 -2.60
N ARG A 597 5.26 -11.22 -2.79
CA ARG A 597 4.73 -11.87 -4.00
C ARG A 597 4.95 -10.97 -5.22
N ASN A 598 5.37 -11.57 -6.33
CA ASN A 598 5.79 -10.87 -7.56
C ASN A 598 6.92 -9.86 -7.39
N ILE A 599 7.72 -9.94 -6.32
CA ILE A 599 8.77 -8.95 -6.01
C ILE A 599 9.82 -8.81 -7.13
N GLU A 600 9.99 -9.82 -7.98
CA GLU A 600 10.83 -9.74 -9.18
C GLU A 600 10.38 -8.62 -10.14
N LEU A 601 9.09 -8.32 -10.21
CA LEU A 601 8.47 -7.45 -11.19
C LEU A 601 8.02 -6.10 -10.61
N THR A 602 8.29 -5.82 -9.34
CA THR A 602 7.75 -4.63 -8.65
C THR A 602 8.85 -3.70 -8.15
N GLY A 603 9.99 -3.67 -8.84
CA GLY A 603 11.03 -2.66 -8.61
C GLY A 603 10.61 -1.28 -9.15
N PRO A 604 11.29 -0.20 -8.73
CA PRO A 604 12.34 -0.19 -7.71
C PRO A 604 11.78 -0.47 -6.31
N TYR A 605 12.66 -0.76 -5.37
CA TYR A 605 12.33 -1.31 -4.06
C TYR A 605 12.35 -0.27 -2.94
N MET A 606 11.69 -0.62 -1.83
CA MET A 606 11.43 0.23 -0.66
C MET A 606 10.36 1.31 -0.91
N HIS A 607 9.92 1.94 0.18
CA HIS A 607 8.89 2.99 0.16
C HIS A 607 9.33 4.27 -0.59
N ASN A 608 10.64 4.48 -0.71
CA ASN A 608 11.25 5.59 -1.43
C ASN A 608 11.81 5.17 -2.81
N GLY A 609 11.68 3.90 -3.20
CA GLY A 609 12.16 3.37 -4.47
C GLY A 609 13.67 3.52 -4.66
N SER A 610 14.46 3.52 -3.58
CA SER A 610 15.90 3.84 -3.60
C SER A 610 16.82 2.72 -4.11
N MET A 611 16.29 1.55 -4.45
CA MET A 611 17.08 0.39 -4.87
C MET A 611 16.46 -0.22 -6.13
N SER A 612 17.29 -0.52 -7.14
CA SER A 612 16.82 -1.03 -8.43
C SER A 612 16.84 -2.56 -8.52
N THR A 613 17.66 -3.25 -7.72
CA THR A 613 17.80 -4.72 -7.75
C THR A 613 17.51 -5.35 -6.40
N LEU A 614 17.10 -6.63 -6.42
CA LEU A 614 16.96 -7.42 -5.18
C LEU A 614 18.29 -7.63 -4.46
N ASP A 615 19.42 -7.65 -5.17
CA ASP A 615 20.73 -7.77 -4.53
C ASP A 615 21.06 -6.51 -3.72
N GLN A 616 20.77 -5.30 -4.23
CA GLN A 616 20.90 -4.05 -3.46
C GLN A 616 20.03 -4.06 -2.19
N VAL A 617 18.85 -4.68 -2.23
CA VAL A 617 18.00 -4.89 -1.06
C VAL A 617 18.66 -5.84 -0.05
N LEU A 618 19.26 -6.93 -0.52
CA LEU A 618 19.96 -7.88 0.34
C LEU A 618 21.26 -7.30 0.90
N GLU A 619 22.00 -6.49 0.16
CA GLU A 619 23.15 -5.74 0.66
C GLU A 619 22.73 -4.79 1.80
N PHE A 620 21.60 -4.09 1.62
CA PHE A 620 21.02 -3.24 2.66
C PHE A 620 20.73 -4.01 3.95
N TYR A 621 20.07 -5.17 3.87
CA TYR A 621 19.82 -5.99 5.05
C TYR A 621 21.10 -6.66 5.59
N ALA A 622 22.06 -6.99 4.73
CA ALA A 622 23.34 -7.58 5.13
C ALA A 622 24.15 -6.64 6.03
N ARG A 623 24.16 -5.34 5.73
CA ARG A 623 24.78 -4.31 6.57
C ARG A 623 23.87 -3.78 7.69
N GLY A 624 22.70 -4.38 7.88
CA GLY A 624 21.76 -4.01 8.93
C GLY A 624 20.96 -2.72 8.66
N GLY A 625 20.98 -2.14 7.47
CA GLY A 625 20.24 -0.91 7.12
C GLY A 625 21.15 0.30 6.86
N ASN A 626 20.57 1.45 6.50
CA ASN A 626 21.35 2.68 6.24
C ASN A 626 21.40 3.62 7.45
N PHE A 627 20.34 3.67 8.24
CA PHE A 627 20.20 4.60 9.35
C PHE A 627 19.77 3.91 10.64
N GLU A 628 20.45 4.21 11.73
CA GLU A 628 20.03 3.81 13.07
C GLU A 628 18.91 4.71 13.58
N THR A 629 17.80 4.09 14.00
CA THR A 629 16.64 4.82 14.52
C THR A 629 16.10 4.14 15.78
N PRO A 630 15.48 4.88 16.72
CA PRO A 630 14.85 4.28 17.90
C PRO A 630 13.77 3.24 17.55
N ALA A 631 13.09 3.43 16.42
CA ALA A 631 11.99 2.58 15.96
C ALA A 631 12.44 1.29 15.26
N LYS A 632 13.73 1.19 14.87
CA LYS A 632 14.26 0.04 14.15
C LYS A 632 14.06 -1.24 14.95
N ASN A 633 13.58 -2.28 14.27
CA ASN A 633 13.22 -3.56 14.87
C ASN A 633 14.46 -4.33 15.35
N PHE A 634 14.76 -4.23 16.65
CA PHE A 634 15.93 -4.84 17.28
C PHE A 634 15.83 -6.37 17.26
N GLY A 635 16.98 -7.04 17.06
CA GLY A 635 17.07 -8.50 16.98
C GLY A 635 16.54 -9.09 15.67
N PHE A 636 15.90 -8.28 14.83
CA PHE A 636 15.46 -8.68 13.48
C PHE A 636 16.25 -7.97 12.38
N ILE A 637 16.59 -6.70 12.59
CA ILE A 637 17.38 -5.90 11.64
C ILE A 637 18.74 -5.55 12.29
N PHE A 638 19.77 -6.31 11.91
CA PHE A 638 21.16 -6.15 12.34
C PHE A 638 22.09 -6.64 11.22
N GLU A 639 23.39 -6.42 11.34
CA GLU A 639 24.37 -6.91 10.36
C GLU A 639 24.33 -8.44 10.25
N GLN A 640 24.06 -8.95 9.05
CA GLN A 640 23.97 -10.39 8.77
C GLN A 640 25.28 -10.87 8.15
N ALA A 641 26.21 -11.35 8.99
CA ALA A 641 27.55 -11.78 8.57
C ALA A 641 27.52 -12.83 7.43
N ASP A 642 26.57 -13.77 7.48
CA ASP A 642 26.41 -14.79 6.44
C ASP A 642 25.97 -14.19 5.09
N LEU A 643 25.10 -13.18 5.12
CA LEU A 643 24.70 -12.47 3.89
C LEU A 643 25.81 -11.53 3.42
N ALA A 644 26.59 -10.92 4.31
CA ALA A 644 27.69 -10.05 3.94
C ALA A 644 28.84 -10.83 3.30
N THR A 645 29.24 -11.95 3.88
CA THR A 645 30.43 -12.68 3.45
C THR A 645 30.19 -13.71 2.34
N ASN A 646 28.93 -14.09 2.08
CA ASN A 646 28.58 -15.11 1.09
C ASN A 646 27.58 -14.59 0.05
N ALA A 647 28.09 -14.16 -1.11
CA ALA A 647 27.27 -13.75 -2.25
C ALA A 647 26.38 -14.89 -2.80
N GLY A 648 26.78 -16.15 -2.62
CA GLY A 648 25.98 -17.32 -2.97
C GLY A 648 24.70 -17.42 -2.14
N ASN A 649 24.75 -17.09 -0.85
CA ASN A 649 23.56 -17.04 0.01
C ASN A 649 22.58 -15.94 -0.45
N ARG A 650 23.10 -14.75 -0.79
CA ARG A 650 22.27 -13.66 -1.34
C ARG A 650 21.61 -14.09 -2.66
N ALA A 651 22.40 -14.66 -3.58
CA ALA A 651 21.90 -15.16 -4.86
C ALA A 651 20.83 -16.27 -4.68
N ALA A 652 21.00 -17.16 -3.70
CA ALA A 652 20.02 -18.19 -3.37
C ALA A 652 18.69 -17.57 -2.87
N ILE A 653 18.74 -16.56 -1.98
CA ILE A 653 17.53 -15.84 -1.55
C ILE A 653 16.85 -15.18 -2.76
N VAL A 654 17.60 -14.52 -3.64
CA VAL A 654 17.03 -13.94 -4.88
C VAL A 654 16.35 -15.02 -5.74
N ALA A 655 16.96 -16.19 -5.89
CA ALA A 655 16.35 -17.31 -6.62
C ALA A 655 15.03 -17.74 -5.97
N PHE A 656 14.99 -17.89 -4.64
CA PHE A 656 13.76 -18.17 -3.90
C PHE A 656 12.70 -17.09 -4.11
N LEU A 657 13.05 -15.80 -3.99
CA LEU A 657 12.08 -14.71 -4.16
C LEU A 657 11.45 -14.70 -5.57
N LYS A 658 12.20 -15.10 -6.61
CA LYS A 658 11.67 -15.25 -7.97
C LYS A 658 10.67 -16.41 -8.11
N THR A 659 10.71 -17.41 -7.22
CA THR A 659 9.67 -18.45 -7.16
C THR A 659 8.31 -17.92 -6.71
N LEU A 660 8.26 -16.70 -6.16
CA LEU A 660 7.03 -16.03 -5.71
C LEU A 660 6.37 -15.19 -6.83
N THR A 661 6.92 -15.24 -8.05
CA THR A 661 6.35 -14.57 -9.23
C THR A 661 5.34 -15.50 -9.91
N ASP A 662 4.09 -15.08 -10.00
CA ASP A 662 3.05 -15.82 -10.71
C ASP A 662 3.18 -15.60 -12.21
N GLU A 663 3.20 -16.68 -12.99
CA GLU A 663 3.34 -16.62 -14.45
C GLU A 663 2.14 -15.93 -15.10
N ARG A 664 0.97 -15.91 -14.46
CA ARG A 664 -0.17 -15.11 -14.92
C ARG A 664 0.12 -13.62 -14.80
N VAL A 665 0.87 -13.18 -13.79
CA VAL A 665 1.31 -11.78 -13.67
C VAL A 665 2.40 -11.48 -14.69
N ARG A 666 3.40 -12.35 -14.81
CA ARG A 666 4.52 -12.20 -15.77
C ARG A 666 4.05 -12.04 -17.22
N TYR A 667 2.99 -12.75 -17.59
CA TYR A 667 2.41 -12.70 -18.94
C TYR A 667 1.07 -11.97 -18.99
N GLU A 668 0.67 -11.27 -17.93
CA GLU A 668 -0.61 -10.52 -17.84
C GLU A 668 -1.84 -11.33 -18.31
N LYS A 669 -1.88 -12.61 -17.93
CA LYS A 669 -3.02 -13.49 -18.13
C LYS A 669 -4.09 -13.16 -17.11
N ALA A 670 -5.33 -13.55 -17.40
CA ALA A 670 -6.42 -13.40 -16.45
C ALA A 670 -6.06 -13.94 -15.05
N PRO A 671 -6.39 -13.20 -13.97
CA PRO A 671 -7.19 -11.96 -13.94
C PRO A 671 -6.38 -10.66 -14.14
N PHE A 672 -5.11 -10.73 -14.51
CA PHE A 672 -4.19 -9.59 -14.65
C PHE A 672 -4.16 -8.97 -16.06
N ASP A 673 -5.00 -9.45 -16.97
CA ASP A 673 -5.22 -8.83 -18.28
C ASP A 673 -5.89 -7.46 -18.13
N HIS A 674 -5.70 -6.56 -19.10
CA HIS A 674 -6.10 -5.18 -18.93
C HIS A 674 -6.38 -4.41 -20.23
N PRO A 675 -7.17 -3.32 -20.16
CA PRO A 675 -7.27 -2.31 -21.22
C PRO A 675 -5.93 -1.66 -21.56
N GLN A 676 -5.83 -1.05 -22.74
CA GLN A 676 -4.71 -0.18 -23.09
C GLN A 676 -4.64 1.01 -22.14
N ILE A 677 -3.44 1.54 -21.90
CA ILE A 677 -3.28 2.84 -21.27
C ILE A 677 -2.09 3.60 -21.87
N ASN A 678 -2.27 4.90 -22.11
CA ASN A 678 -1.20 5.82 -22.46
C ASN A 678 -0.72 6.49 -21.19
N ILE A 679 0.45 6.08 -20.68
CA ILE A 679 1.03 6.62 -19.46
C ILE A 679 2.02 7.73 -19.77
N THR A 680 2.03 8.78 -18.96
CA THR A 680 2.97 9.89 -19.11
C THR A 680 4.38 9.42 -18.75
N HIS A 681 5.36 9.86 -19.52
CA HIS A 681 6.76 9.46 -19.38
C HIS A 681 7.67 10.65 -19.64
N GLY A 682 7.41 11.72 -18.89
CA GLY A 682 8.12 12.99 -19.01
C GLY A 682 7.62 13.89 -20.14
N HIS A 683 8.50 14.77 -20.61
CA HIS A 683 8.26 15.72 -21.69
C HIS A 683 9.41 15.72 -22.72
N PRO A 684 9.18 16.21 -23.95
CA PRO A 684 10.24 16.38 -24.94
C PRO A 684 11.35 17.30 -24.43
N GLY A 685 12.60 16.85 -24.53
CA GLY A 685 13.75 17.43 -23.83
C GLY A 685 14.17 16.53 -22.67
N ASP A 686 14.71 17.16 -21.63
CA ASP A 686 15.35 16.52 -20.47
C ASP A 686 15.04 17.31 -19.19
N ASP A 687 15.83 17.08 -18.13
CA ASP A 687 15.73 17.72 -16.82
C ASP A 687 16.22 19.18 -16.78
N ILE A 688 16.82 19.69 -17.87
CA ILE A 688 17.33 21.05 -17.96
C ILE A 688 16.65 21.89 -19.04
N ALA A 689 15.98 21.26 -20.00
CA ALA A 689 15.31 21.94 -21.11
C ALA A 689 13.96 21.31 -21.49
N VAL A 690 12.95 22.15 -21.67
CA VAL A 690 11.66 21.80 -22.29
C VAL A 690 11.65 22.25 -23.74
N SER A 691 11.48 21.31 -24.67
CA SER A 691 11.49 21.62 -26.11
C SER A 691 10.10 21.82 -26.73
N LYS A 692 9.02 21.47 -26.01
CA LYS A 692 7.62 21.63 -26.47
C LYS A 692 6.69 21.94 -25.31
N THR A 693 5.70 22.80 -25.54
CA THR A 693 4.69 23.20 -24.55
C THR A 693 3.39 22.40 -24.66
N ASN A 694 2.65 22.30 -23.57
CA ASN A 694 1.43 21.50 -23.46
C ASN A 694 0.21 22.20 -24.10
N PRO A 695 -0.71 21.45 -24.76
CA PRO A 695 -1.99 21.98 -25.21
C PRO A 695 -2.88 22.53 -24.08
N LEU A 696 -2.73 22.04 -22.84
CA LEU A 696 -3.49 22.53 -21.68
C LEU A 696 -3.10 23.96 -21.29
N SER A 697 -1.84 24.35 -21.48
CA SER A 697 -1.31 25.69 -21.23
C SER A 697 0.12 25.80 -21.77
N ALA A 698 0.45 26.94 -22.39
CA ALA A 698 1.80 27.25 -22.84
C ALA A 698 2.83 27.34 -21.68
N ALA A 699 2.36 27.46 -20.44
CA ALA A 699 3.20 27.46 -19.25
C ALA A 699 3.61 26.05 -18.76
N LEU A 700 3.19 24.98 -19.46
CA LEU A 700 3.45 23.60 -19.10
C LEU A 700 4.23 22.87 -20.19
N GLY A 701 5.01 21.87 -19.83
CA GLY A 701 5.70 20.98 -20.77
C GLY A 701 4.73 20.01 -21.46
N ALA A 702 4.92 19.79 -22.76
CA ALA A 702 4.14 18.78 -23.49
C ALA A 702 4.42 17.39 -22.94
N ASP A 703 3.41 16.53 -22.86
CA ASP A 703 3.64 15.14 -22.43
C ASP A 703 4.31 14.29 -23.51
N GLN A 704 5.26 13.45 -23.08
CA GLN A 704 5.64 12.23 -23.79
C GLN A 704 4.88 11.06 -23.18
N TYR A 705 4.46 10.11 -24.02
CA TYR A 705 3.68 8.96 -23.58
C TYR A 705 4.40 7.65 -23.89
N LEU A 706 4.26 6.69 -22.98
CA LEU A 706 4.43 5.27 -23.27
C LEU A 706 3.05 4.65 -23.47
N VAL A 707 2.90 3.88 -24.54
CA VAL A 707 1.66 3.13 -24.81
C VAL A 707 1.83 1.73 -24.24
N ILE A 708 0.92 1.36 -23.34
CA ILE A 708 0.81 0.00 -22.80
C ILE A 708 -0.40 -0.64 -23.47
N ASP A 709 -0.16 -1.63 -24.32
CA ASP A 709 -1.20 -2.24 -25.15
C ASP A 709 -2.28 -2.95 -24.34
N ALA A 710 -3.49 -3.07 -24.93
CA ALA A 710 -4.55 -3.87 -24.35
C ALA A 710 -4.20 -5.35 -24.43
N VAL A 711 -4.41 -6.08 -23.33
CA VAL A 711 -4.11 -7.51 -23.21
C VAL A 711 -5.41 -8.26 -22.89
N GLY A 712 -5.66 -9.35 -23.62
CA GLY A 712 -6.79 -10.24 -23.34
C GLY A 712 -6.45 -11.31 -22.30
N ALA A 713 -7.44 -12.07 -21.87
CA ALA A 713 -7.32 -13.11 -20.83
C ALA A 713 -6.20 -14.14 -21.07
N ASN A 714 -5.82 -14.39 -22.32
CA ASN A 714 -4.74 -15.30 -22.70
C ASN A 714 -3.32 -14.75 -22.41
N GLY A 715 -3.23 -13.45 -22.10
CA GLY A 715 -1.98 -12.74 -21.81
C GLY A 715 -1.18 -12.38 -23.05
N ARG A 716 0.00 -11.81 -22.81
CA ARG A 716 1.03 -11.50 -23.81
C ARG A 716 1.95 -12.68 -24.06
N ALA A 717 2.56 -12.71 -25.26
CA ALA A 717 3.53 -13.74 -25.63
C ALA A 717 4.92 -13.54 -25.00
N THR A 718 5.26 -12.30 -24.64
CA THR A 718 6.57 -11.95 -24.05
C THR A 718 6.37 -11.57 -22.59
N ALA A 719 7.28 -12.01 -21.70
CA ALA A 719 7.22 -11.65 -20.29
C ALA A 719 7.38 -10.13 -20.08
N VAL A 720 6.71 -9.58 -19.06
CA VAL A 720 7.10 -8.27 -18.52
C VAL A 720 8.52 -8.35 -17.96
N LYS A 721 9.30 -7.29 -18.17
CA LYS A 721 10.69 -7.19 -17.73
C LYS A 721 10.76 -6.69 -16.29
N ALA A 722 11.72 -7.17 -15.51
CA ALA A 722 12.03 -6.57 -14.21
C ALA A 722 12.52 -5.12 -14.39
N PHE A 723 12.37 -4.29 -13.35
CA PHE A 723 12.70 -2.86 -13.40
C PHE A 723 14.16 -2.58 -13.79
N ASP A 724 15.11 -3.34 -13.25
CA ASP A 724 16.53 -3.22 -13.58
C ASP A 724 16.82 -3.49 -15.06
N GLN A 725 15.98 -4.27 -15.74
CA GLN A 725 16.08 -4.56 -17.17
C GLN A 725 15.41 -3.49 -18.06
N THR A 726 14.70 -2.52 -17.47
CA THR A 726 14.13 -1.37 -18.18
C THR A 726 14.99 -0.11 -18.05
N LEU A 727 15.95 -0.10 -17.12
CA LEU A 727 16.89 1.01 -16.94
C LEU A 727 17.90 1.11 -18.10
N PRO A 728 18.19 2.31 -18.59
CA PRO A 728 19.35 2.55 -19.46
C PRO A 728 20.67 2.26 -18.72
N HIS A 729 21.66 1.77 -19.47
CA HIS A 729 23.03 1.56 -19.01
C HIS A 729 23.89 2.83 -19.14
#